data_AF-A0A969AVK6-F1
#
_entry.id   AF-A0A969AVK6-F1
#
_cell.length_a   1.000
_cell.length_b   1.000
_cell.length_c   1.000
_cell.angle_alpha   90.00
_cell.angle_beta   90.00
_cell.angle_gamma   90.00
#
_symmetry.space_group_name_H-M   'P 1'
#
loop_
_entity.id
_entity.type
_entity.pdbx_description
1 polymer ?
#
loop_
_entity_poly.entity_id
_entity_poly.type
_entity_poly.pdbx_seq_one_letter_code
_entity_poly.pdbx_strand_id
1 'polypeptide(L)'
;MAQYNPIINKLVVKPAVRSTTDIGQWRNAIKSADRGRRSKLYDLYEDLLIDGVLADAVDKRIDAITNAELTFQREGEVVEELEELIDTPEFERLLKEIMLSKFWGISLLEFDFTDGLKFYSIPRKHILPDKKEVIRQEYDEKGISYEGDPFILQIGDDTSLGLFLKTAPYAIYKRGGFGDWAQWIELFGMPQRIGKYSVYDNESRRLLEEAFESAGSAPSMVVPKETDVEVNNNGQGGNGVSFDDFRKACNEELLITILGQTMTTLDGSSLSQSETHKEVEEGKNKSDRRFVQRVLNHDLLPMLEARGFPVSGGTFFFPEAGESISTADRLAKDMQLNEIIDISEEYFYETYDIPRPEAGQVVAKKKQVPGAFGLPIDEAETEPPDPVNNSWHKRLFDFFVHAPARSVGAINSLIRLEDNESLNVRFEIDKLFNQALNNIYETKGKSAKLFDKHLFAIGNNPLQAGINEAFIKAGVDWGKKNLAFTAEFKANTAVFAAFKAHDQGKEIAMQLTNADGSLKSISQFKRDVKKIIDPKWRKEWLEAEYNTAVRSARMAVNWKKFEETKDLYPNLEYMPSRAANPRDEHRRFWGTILPIEHPFWAKQTPPSLWNCLCGIRATDKPVTAPPEGWESNIDPVFNNNPGQTAKFVNIDETGYAKRTDEALMSAMLQRASIEQSLITKLNVEYKRTNFKSGGYLDKPVAGSQNKVEEAKNIKIYTALAKLHGKKYKLLPVLNEKNISSPDAYSDLLRLTSEAKAPETLNGKNAIQNSVKAASRQAAPELVIYLQNEYSYVDIMNGLKASFRGDRAMSIKEVILVYADGRLKRYDVSSLRKAINKK
;
A
#
# COMPACT_ATOMS: atom_id res chain seq x y z
N MET A 1 18.84 29.78 54.31
CA MET A 1 19.60 29.62 53.04
C MET A 1 19.49 30.94 52.30
N ALA A 2 20.54 31.38 51.57
CA ALA A 2 20.40 32.57 50.73
C ALA A 2 19.38 32.27 49.62
N GLN A 3 18.48 33.22 49.34
CA GLN A 3 17.46 33.07 48.31
C GLN A 3 18.17 32.95 46.95
N TYR A 4 18.11 31.77 46.33
CA TYR A 4 18.62 31.58 44.97
C TYR A 4 17.89 32.58 44.06
N ASN A 5 18.65 33.44 43.38
CA ASN A 5 18.11 34.46 42.50
C ASN A 5 18.50 34.08 41.08
N PRO A 6 17.59 33.51 40.27
CA PRO A 6 17.88 32.99 38.94
C PRO A 6 18.65 33.97 38.03
N ILE A 7 19.52 33.43 37.17
CA ILE A 7 20.20 34.17 36.10
C ILE A 7 19.16 34.74 35.15
N ILE A 8 18.09 34.00 34.80
CA ILE A 8 17.06 34.48 33.86
C ILE A 8 16.43 35.82 34.29
N ASN A 9 16.26 36.04 35.60
CA ASN A 9 15.70 37.28 36.16
C ASN A 9 16.62 38.51 36.03
N LYS A 10 17.86 38.33 35.55
CA LYS A 10 18.87 39.38 35.37
C LYS A 10 19.11 39.72 33.88
N LEU A 11 18.36 39.11 32.97
CA LEU A 11 18.51 39.27 31.52
C LEU A 11 17.56 40.33 30.96
N VAL A 12 18.03 41.09 29.98
CA VAL A 12 17.19 42.04 29.22
C VAL A 12 16.81 41.40 27.90
N VAL A 13 15.72 40.64 27.92
CA VAL A 13 15.22 39.91 26.74
C VAL A 13 14.60 40.87 25.73
N LYS A 14 15.02 40.78 24.46
CA LYS A 14 14.45 41.53 23.34
C LYS A 14 13.67 40.60 22.40
N PRO A 15 12.60 41.08 21.75
CA PRO A 15 11.88 40.31 20.74
C PRO A 15 12.76 40.06 19.51
N ALA A 16 12.46 38.99 18.76
CA ALA A 16 13.13 38.65 17.51
C ALA A 16 13.11 39.80 16.49
N VAL A 17 14.25 40.04 15.84
CA VAL A 17 14.28 40.95 14.69
C VAL A 17 13.76 40.22 13.46
N ARG A 18 12.47 40.42 13.14
CA ARG A 18 11.86 39.92 11.91
C ARG A 18 12.14 40.88 10.76
N SER A 19 12.92 40.42 9.79
CA SER A 19 13.26 41.18 8.57
C SER A 19 13.31 40.23 7.37
N THR A 20 13.28 40.77 6.16
CA THR A 20 13.57 39.96 4.96
C THR A 20 14.98 39.38 5.06
N THR A 21 15.07 38.06 4.90
CA THR A 21 16.29 37.27 5.10
C THR A 21 16.84 36.78 3.77
N ASP A 22 18.14 37.01 3.52
CA ASP A 22 18.87 36.53 2.34
C ASP A 22 20.08 35.63 2.67
N ILE A 23 20.67 35.05 1.62
CA ILE A 23 21.85 34.16 1.70
C ILE A 23 23.12 34.89 2.17
N GLY A 24 23.22 36.21 1.95
CA GLY A 24 24.29 37.05 2.48
C GLY A 24 24.19 37.21 4.00
N GLN A 25 22.99 37.45 4.53
CA GLN A 25 22.70 37.50 5.97
C GLN A 25 22.97 36.13 6.63
N TRP A 26 22.54 35.01 6.02
CA TRP A 26 22.90 33.67 6.51
C TRP A 26 24.42 33.44 6.57
N ARG A 27 25.16 33.76 5.49
CA ARG A 27 26.63 33.67 5.48
C ARG A 27 27.30 34.59 6.51
N ASN A 28 26.73 35.75 6.79
CA ASN A 28 27.24 36.68 7.80
C ASN A 28 26.88 36.23 9.23
N ALA A 29 25.74 35.57 9.44
CA ALA A 29 25.37 34.96 10.71
C ALA A 29 26.30 33.80 11.07
N ILE A 30 26.66 32.94 10.09
CA ILE A 30 27.69 31.89 10.26
C ILE A 30 29.02 32.50 10.72
N LYS A 31 29.57 33.47 9.97
CA LYS A 31 30.84 34.14 10.30
C LYS A 31 30.82 34.85 11.67
N SER A 32 29.64 35.18 12.19
CA SER A 32 29.46 35.73 13.54
C SER A 32 29.47 34.61 14.59
N ALA A 33 28.75 33.51 14.32
CA ALA A 33 28.69 32.33 15.19
C ALA A 33 30.05 31.64 15.33
N ASP A 34 30.84 31.55 14.25
CA ASP A 34 32.22 31.04 14.25
C ASP A 34 33.17 31.88 15.12
N ARG A 35 32.77 33.11 15.48
CA ARG A 35 33.48 34.03 16.39
C ARG A 35 32.86 34.07 17.79
N GLY A 36 32.06 33.06 18.15
CA GLY A 36 31.36 32.95 19.44
C GLY A 36 30.06 33.77 19.55
N ARG A 37 29.69 34.59 18.55
CA ARG A 37 28.51 35.48 18.62
C ARG A 37 27.34 34.96 17.79
N ARG A 38 26.46 34.20 18.45
CA ARG A 38 25.33 33.48 17.81
C ARG A 38 24.00 34.23 17.75
N SER A 39 23.85 35.44 18.32
CA SER A 39 22.56 36.16 18.34
C SER A 39 21.91 36.28 16.96
N LYS A 40 22.66 36.75 15.95
CA LYS A 40 22.21 36.84 14.54
C LYS A 40 21.81 35.51 13.91
N LEU A 41 22.40 34.40 14.37
CA LEU A 41 22.08 33.06 13.90
C LEU A 41 20.75 32.59 14.51
N TYR A 42 20.46 32.98 15.76
CA TYR A 42 19.20 32.66 16.42
C TYR A 42 18.05 33.57 15.98
N ASP A 43 18.27 34.86 15.69
CA ASP A 43 17.28 35.69 14.98
C ASP A 43 16.89 35.07 13.63
N LEU A 44 17.88 34.60 12.87
CA LEU A 44 17.66 33.87 11.62
C LEU A 44 16.79 32.62 11.86
N TYR A 45 17.11 31.78 12.84
CA TYR A 45 16.33 30.56 13.11
C TYR A 45 14.89 30.83 13.53
N GLU A 46 14.64 31.90 14.29
CA GLU A 46 13.27 32.34 14.61
C GLU A 46 12.47 32.78 13.38
N ASP A 47 13.10 33.45 12.40
CA ASP A 47 12.45 33.81 11.12
C ASP A 47 12.26 32.58 10.19
N LEU A 48 13.19 31.62 10.18
CA LEU A 48 13.06 30.40 9.36
C LEU A 48 11.90 29.51 9.79
N LEU A 49 11.56 29.47 11.09
CA LEU A 49 10.44 28.71 11.62
C LEU A 49 9.04 29.26 11.24
N ILE A 50 8.98 30.37 10.51
CA ILE A 50 7.77 30.83 9.82
C ILE A 50 7.42 29.91 8.62
N ASP A 51 8.40 29.15 8.10
CA ASP A 51 8.13 28.13 7.07
C ASP A 51 7.44 26.91 7.66
N GLY A 52 6.15 26.73 7.34
CA GLY A 52 5.32 25.64 7.89
C GLY A 52 5.87 24.23 7.62
N VAL A 53 6.54 23.99 6.49
CA VAL A 53 7.10 22.64 6.21
C VAL A 53 8.32 22.35 7.09
N LEU A 54 9.12 23.38 7.40
CA LEU A 54 10.20 23.25 8.38
C LEU A 54 9.66 23.11 9.81
N ALA A 55 8.65 23.89 10.18
CA ALA A 55 8.03 23.83 11.51
C ALA A 55 7.38 22.46 11.77
N ASP A 56 6.48 22.00 10.89
CA ASP A 56 5.79 20.70 11.01
C ASP A 56 6.79 19.54 11.09
N ALA A 57 7.89 19.60 10.34
CA ALA A 57 8.93 18.57 10.37
C ALA A 57 9.73 18.53 11.69
N VAL A 58 9.89 19.68 12.35
CA VAL A 58 10.52 19.78 13.67
C VAL A 58 9.56 19.26 14.74
N ASP A 59 8.33 19.76 14.75
CA ASP A 59 7.32 19.36 15.74
C ASP A 59 7.04 17.85 15.64
N LYS A 60 6.94 17.25 14.44
CA LYS A 60 6.81 15.79 14.27
C LYS A 60 7.88 14.97 14.99
N ARG A 61 9.13 15.47 15.09
CA ARG A 61 10.23 14.80 15.83
C ARG A 61 10.23 15.10 17.31
N ILE A 62 9.68 16.23 17.75
CA ILE A 62 9.44 16.52 19.16
C ILE A 62 8.29 15.65 19.67
N ASP A 63 7.19 15.58 18.93
CA ASP A 63 6.01 14.78 19.20
C ASP A 63 6.33 13.28 19.28
N ALA A 64 7.26 12.78 18.46
CA ALA A 64 7.74 11.40 18.54
C ALA A 64 8.53 11.06 19.83
N ILE A 65 8.85 12.07 20.65
CA ILE A 65 9.46 11.93 21.98
C ILE A 65 8.46 12.21 23.09
N THR A 66 7.68 13.28 23.00
CA THR A 66 6.70 13.64 24.04
C THR A 66 5.52 12.66 24.10
N ASN A 67 5.13 12.04 22.98
CA ASN A 67 4.14 10.97 22.95
C ASN A 67 4.72 9.56 23.17
N ALA A 68 6.02 9.43 23.48
CA ALA A 68 6.63 8.13 23.73
C ALA A 68 6.60 7.81 25.23
N GLU A 69 6.15 6.61 25.58
CA GLU A 69 6.20 6.11 26.97
C GLU A 69 7.65 6.19 27.49
N LEU A 70 7.82 6.89 28.61
CA LEU A 70 9.08 7.05 29.33
C LEU A 70 8.84 6.58 30.76
N THR A 71 9.61 5.60 31.21
CA THR A 71 9.52 5.08 32.58
C THR A 71 10.84 5.30 33.32
N PHE A 72 10.77 5.30 34.65
CA PHE A 72 11.96 5.22 35.49
C PHE A 72 12.03 3.84 36.14
N GLN A 73 13.14 3.14 35.94
CA GLN A 73 13.31 1.76 36.39
C GLN A 73 14.46 1.62 37.38
N ARG A 74 14.26 0.86 38.46
CA ARG A 74 15.28 0.41 39.42
C ARG A 74 15.29 -1.12 39.43
N GLU A 75 16.45 -1.73 39.21
CA GLU A 75 16.63 -3.19 39.12
C GLU A 75 15.73 -3.93 38.10
N GLY A 76 15.07 -3.19 37.20
CA GLY A 76 14.13 -3.70 36.18
C GLY A 76 12.66 -3.50 36.53
N GLU A 77 12.34 -3.06 37.74
CA GLU A 77 11.00 -2.69 38.18
C GLU A 77 10.76 -1.18 38.02
N VAL A 78 9.52 -0.79 37.74
CA VAL A 78 9.14 0.62 37.57
C VAL A 78 8.94 1.28 38.93
N VAL A 79 9.41 2.52 39.09
CA VAL A 79 9.32 3.30 40.33
C VAL A 79 8.14 4.26 40.24
N GLU A 80 7.00 3.88 40.81
CA GLU A 80 5.72 4.63 40.74
C GLU A 80 5.87 6.09 41.19
N GLU A 81 6.70 6.38 42.21
CA GLU A 81 6.85 7.75 42.74
C GLU A 81 7.49 8.74 41.76
N LEU A 82 8.03 8.26 40.63
CA LEU A 82 8.55 9.11 39.55
C LEU A 82 7.66 9.13 38.31
N GLU A 83 6.62 8.31 38.22
CA GLU A 83 5.62 8.43 37.15
C GLU A 83 4.85 9.75 37.27
N GLU A 84 4.42 10.12 38.48
CA GLU A 84 3.79 11.42 38.76
C GLU A 84 4.66 12.62 38.35
N LEU A 85 5.99 12.48 38.41
CA LEU A 85 6.94 13.51 37.98
C LEU A 85 7.06 13.59 36.45
N ILE A 86 7.10 12.42 35.79
CA ILE A 86 7.26 12.30 34.34
C ILE A 86 5.99 12.78 33.60
N ASP A 87 4.80 12.55 34.16
CA ASP A 87 3.51 12.96 33.58
C ASP A 87 3.18 14.47 33.79
N THR A 88 4.13 15.28 34.28
CA THR A 88 3.93 16.72 34.42
C THR A 88 4.14 17.50 33.11
N PRO A 89 3.36 18.58 32.85
CA PRO A 89 3.60 19.48 31.73
C PRO A 89 5.00 20.12 31.77
N GLU A 90 5.54 20.34 32.97
CA GLU A 90 6.92 20.76 33.19
C GLU A 90 7.92 19.74 32.63
N PHE A 91 7.71 18.44 32.85
CA PHE A 91 8.59 17.39 32.32
C PHE A 91 8.43 17.23 30.81
N GLU A 92 7.22 17.33 30.24
CA GLU A 92 7.02 17.37 28.78
C GLU A 92 7.79 18.55 28.15
N ARG A 93 7.72 19.73 28.76
CA ARG A 93 8.48 20.92 28.33
C ARG A 93 9.99 20.72 28.43
N LEU A 94 10.47 19.94 29.40
CA LEU A 94 11.88 19.55 29.51
C LEU A 94 12.30 18.65 28.34
N LEU A 95 11.51 17.63 28.00
CA LEU A 95 11.74 16.79 26.82
C LEU A 95 11.78 17.62 25.53
N LYS A 96 10.87 18.59 25.39
CA LYS A 96 10.83 19.53 24.25
C LYS A 96 12.11 20.37 24.17
N GLU A 97 12.59 20.93 25.29
CA GLU A 97 13.83 21.73 25.30
C GLU A 97 15.11 20.90 25.09
N ILE A 98 15.15 19.65 25.55
CA ILE A 98 16.19 18.68 25.20
C ILE A 98 16.20 18.48 23.68
N MET A 99 15.04 18.24 23.05
CA MET A 99 14.97 18.05 21.61
C MET A 99 15.31 19.31 20.81
N LEU A 100 14.88 20.49 21.27
CA LEU A 100 15.23 21.78 20.66
C LEU A 100 16.76 22.01 20.61
N SER A 101 17.54 21.49 21.57
CA SER A 101 19.01 21.58 21.52
C SER A 101 19.60 21.01 20.22
N LYS A 102 18.99 19.97 19.62
CA LYS A 102 19.48 19.37 18.36
C LYS A 102 19.24 20.29 17.16
N PHE A 103 18.16 21.07 17.19
CA PHE A 103 17.76 21.95 16.10
C PHE A 103 18.47 23.31 16.17
N TRP A 104 18.56 23.88 17.38
CA TRP A 104 19.21 25.16 17.70
C TRP A 104 20.71 25.05 17.99
N GLY A 105 21.23 23.83 18.16
CA GLY A 105 22.61 23.54 18.53
C GLY A 105 22.86 23.51 20.04
N ILE A 106 22.09 24.27 20.83
CA ILE A 106 22.19 24.34 22.28
C ILE A 106 20.84 24.62 22.96
N SER A 107 20.69 24.12 24.19
CA SER A 107 19.73 24.58 25.20
C SER A 107 20.49 24.79 26.51
N LEU A 108 20.13 25.80 27.30
CA LEU A 108 20.70 26.02 28.63
C LEU A 108 19.53 26.20 29.61
N LEU A 109 19.41 25.28 30.56
CA LEU A 109 18.26 25.18 31.46
C LEU A 109 18.70 25.49 32.90
N GLU A 110 18.05 26.46 33.52
CA GLU A 110 18.26 26.83 34.92
C GLU A 110 17.12 26.23 35.76
N PHE A 111 17.44 25.24 36.59
CA PHE A 111 16.47 24.52 37.41
C PHE A 111 16.18 25.20 38.75
N ASP A 112 14.92 25.14 39.15
CA ASP A 112 14.43 25.54 40.47
C ASP A 112 13.75 24.33 41.12
N PHE A 113 14.18 24.01 42.34
CA PHE A 113 13.71 22.85 43.11
C PHE A 113 12.98 23.25 44.40
N THR A 114 12.57 24.53 44.52
CA THR A 114 11.85 25.03 45.71
C THR A 114 10.42 24.51 45.84
N ASP A 115 9.81 24.11 44.72
CA ASP A 115 8.42 23.64 44.64
C ASP A 115 8.28 22.66 43.46
N GLY A 116 8.73 21.42 43.67
CA GLY A 116 8.83 20.38 42.64
C GLY A 116 9.98 20.61 41.65
N LEU A 117 9.93 19.95 40.49
CA LEU A 117 10.88 20.15 39.39
C LEU A 117 10.39 21.30 38.49
N LYS A 118 11.01 22.48 38.62
CA LYS A 118 10.78 23.61 37.71
C LYS A 118 12.08 23.97 37.00
N PHE A 119 11.97 24.62 35.86
CA PHE A 119 13.13 25.15 35.15
C PHE A 119 12.78 26.32 34.23
N TYR A 120 13.81 27.09 33.91
CA TYR A 120 13.80 28.22 33.01
C TYR A 120 14.75 27.98 31.84
N SER A 121 14.23 28.11 30.61
CA SER A 121 15.06 28.04 29.40
C SER A 121 15.71 29.40 29.17
N ILE A 122 17.05 29.45 29.25
CA ILE A 122 17.80 30.70 29.04
C ILE A 122 17.69 31.10 27.55
N PRO A 123 17.24 32.33 27.22
CA PRO A 123 17.12 32.79 25.84
C PRO A 123 18.45 32.66 25.08
N ARG A 124 18.45 31.86 24.01
CA ARG A 124 19.66 31.36 23.33
C ARG A 124 20.62 32.47 22.85
N LYS A 125 20.11 33.66 22.55
CA LYS A 125 20.87 34.87 22.17
C LYS A 125 21.83 35.37 23.26
N HIS A 126 21.58 34.99 24.52
CA HIS A 126 22.36 35.38 25.69
C HIS A 126 23.41 34.34 26.11
N ILE A 127 23.49 33.19 25.44
CA ILE A 127 24.44 32.13 25.80
C ILE A 127 25.74 32.32 25.00
N LEU A 128 26.89 32.32 25.70
CA LEU A 128 28.23 32.23 25.13
C LEU A 128 28.83 30.85 25.52
N PRO A 129 28.65 29.80 24.69
CA PRO A 129 29.02 28.43 25.05
C PRO A 129 30.53 28.24 25.21
N ASP A 130 31.31 28.93 24.38
CA ASP A 130 32.77 28.95 24.36
C ASP A 130 33.39 29.50 25.65
N LYS A 131 32.65 30.37 26.37
CA LYS A 131 33.06 30.96 27.65
C LYS A 131 32.36 30.40 28.87
N LYS A 132 31.34 29.55 28.68
CA LYS A 132 30.39 29.15 29.74
C LYS A 132 29.78 30.36 30.47
N GLU A 133 29.39 31.40 29.73
CA GLU A 133 28.81 32.64 30.27
C GLU A 133 27.42 32.95 29.71
N VAL A 134 26.54 33.53 30.54
CA VAL A 134 25.26 34.15 30.12
C VAL A 134 25.36 35.67 30.19
N ILE A 135 25.27 36.36 29.06
CA ILE A 135 25.34 37.83 28.96
C ILE A 135 24.00 38.49 29.28
N ARG A 136 23.99 39.66 29.94
CA ARG A 136 22.73 40.33 30.33
C ARG A 136 22.04 41.00 29.15
N GLN A 137 22.83 41.58 28.25
CA GLN A 137 22.43 42.09 26.94
C GLN A 137 23.28 41.44 25.85
N GLU A 138 22.71 41.28 24.65
CA GLU A 138 23.32 40.59 23.51
C GLU A 138 24.71 41.10 23.07
N TYR A 139 25.04 42.35 23.41
CA TYR A 139 26.30 43.01 23.05
C TYR A 139 27.36 42.96 24.16
N ASP A 140 27.02 42.56 25.39
CA ASP A 140 27.98 42.55 26.51
C ASP A 140 29.13 41.57 26.22
N GLU A 141 30.37 41.92 26.57
CA GLU A 141 31.56 41.09 26.33
C GLU A 141 31.81 40.03 27.40
N LYS A 142 31.20 40.21 28.58
CA LYS A 142 31.30 39.34 29.76
C LYS A 142 29.92 39.06 30.31
N GLY A 143 29.66 37.81 30.68
CA GLY A 143 28.43 37.36 31.29
C GLY A 143 28.57 36.94 32.75
N ILE A 144 27.53 36.28 33.23
CA ILE A 144 27.53 35.51 34.48
C ILE A 144 27.97 34.09 34.09
N SER A 145 29.07 33.59 34.67
CA SER A 145 29.50 32.21 34.41
C SER A 145 28.49 31.21 34.99
N TYR A 146 28.25 30.13 34.26
CA TYR A 146 27.46 28.97 34.70
C TYR A 146 28.31 27.70 34.82
N GLU A 147 29.63 27.81 34.69
CA GLU A 147 30.53 26.66 34.77
C GLU A 147 30.54 26.06 36.18
N GLY A 148 30.16 24.78 36.29
CA GLY A 148 30.06 24.08 37.57
C GLY A 148 28.89 24.51 38.46
N ASP A 149 27.94 25.33 37.96
CA ASP A 149 26.73 25.64 38.70
C ASP A 149 25.82 24.38 38.78
N PRO A 150 25.52 23.86 39.98
CA PRO A 150 24.78 22.61 40.11
C PRO A 150 23.31 22.72 39.68
N PHE A 151 22.76 23.93 39.48
CA PHE A 151 21.38 24.17 39.04
C PHE A 151 21.26 24.41 37.53
N ILE A 152 22.37 24.48 36.79
CA ILE A 152 22.34 24.81 35.36
C ILE A 152 22.81 23.62 34.51
N LEU A 153 21.97 23.25 33.55
CA LEU A 153 22.24 22.18 32.59
C LEU A 153 22.41 22.76 31.19
N GLN A 154 23.60 22.58 30.61
CA GLN A 154 23.84 22.80 29.19
C GLN A 154 23.58 21.51 28.41
N ILE A 155 22.75 21.59 27.37
CA ILE A 155 22.44 20.47 26.46
C ILE A 155 22.93 20.86 25.07
N GLY A 156 23.79 20.03 24.48
CA GLY A 156 24.49 20.34 23.22
C GLY A 156 25.91 20.87 23.45
N ASP A 157 26.78 20.68 22.46
CA ASP A 157 28.19 21.04 22.55
C ASP A 157 28.48 22.50 22.23
N ASP A 158 29.65 22.99 22.65
CA ASP A 158 30.03 24.40 22.56
C ASP A 158 30.24 24.89 21.13
N THR A 159 30.38 23.99 20.16
CA THR A 159 30.60 24.30 18.74
C THR A 159 29.36 24.12 17.88
N SER A 160 28.35 23.41 18.36
CA SER A 160 27.16 23.04 17.60
C SER A 160 26.31 24.24 17.23
N LEU A 161 26.08 24.39 15.93
CA LEU A 161 25.17 25.37 15.35
C LEU A 161 23.78 24.78 15.06
N GLY A 162 23.57 23.48 15.34
CA GLY A 162 22.27 22.81 15.17
C GLY A 162 21.88 22.48 13.72
N LEU A 163 20.75 21.79 13.58
CA LEU A 163 20.21 21.39 12.27
C LEU A 163 19.65 22.57 11.46
N PHE A 164 19.17 23.64 12.11
CA PHE A 164 18.64 24.80 11.38
C PHE A 164 19.68 25.51 10.50
N LEU A 165 20.96 25.37 10.81
CA LEU A 165 22.03 25.87 9.94
C LEU A 165 21.93 25.28 8.52
N LYS A 166 21.57 24.00 8.43
CA LYS A 166 21.53 23.23 7.18
C LYS A 166 20.23 23.47 6.41
N THR A 167 19.11 23.69 7.10
CA THR A 167 17.81 23.99 6.47
C THR A 167 17.68 25.44 6.02
N ALA A 168 18.41 26.37 6.66
CA ALA A 168 18.40 27.80 6.38
C ALA A 168 18.41 28.20 4.89
N PRO A 169 19.37 27.74 4.04
CA PRO A 169 19.39 28.14 2.64
C PRO A 169 18.11 27.76 1.90
N TYR A 170 17.58 26.55 2.11
CA TYR A 170 16.38 26.05 1.41
C TYR A 170 15.11 26.80 1.82
N ALA A 171 14.95 27.13 3.10
CA ALA A 171 13.82 27.94 3.57
C ALA A 171 13.92 29.40 3.08
N ILE A 172 15.12 29.99 3.01
CA ILE A 172 15.35 31.30 2.39
C ILE A 172 14.98 31.27 0.90
N TYR A 173 15.51 30.30 0.15
CA TYR A 173 15.25 30.13 -1.29
C TYR A 173 13.78 29.92 -1.60
N LYS A 174 13.09 29.07 -0.81
CA LYS A 174 11.65 28.82 -0.94
C LYS A 174 10.82 30.08 -0.69
N ARG A 175 11.07 30.81 0.41
CA ARG A 175 10.32 32.03 0.76
C ARG A 175 10.56 33.15 -0.26
N GLY A 176 11.81 33.33 -0.72
CA GLY A 176 12.14 34.28 -1.79
C GLY A 176 11.45 33.92 -3.11
N GLY A 177 11.61 32.66 -3.55
CA GLY A 177 11.01 32.17 -4.80
C GLY A 177 9.48 32.21 -4.83
N PHE A 178 8.81 32.12 -3.67
CA PHE A 178 7.36 32.38 -3.57
C PHE A 178 7.00 33.84 -3.86
N GLY A 179 7.82 34.80 -3.41
CA GLY A 179 7.66 36.22 -3.72
C GLY A 179 7.88 36.51 -5.20
N ASP A 180 8.97 35.98 -5.77
CA ASP A 180 9.28 36.10 -7.20
C ASP A 180 8.19 35.48 -8.07
N TRP A 181 7.66 34.32 -7.67
CA TRP A 181 6.57 33.65 -8.38
C TRP A 181 5.24 34.41 -8.27
N ALA A 182 4.93 35.00 -7.10
CA ALA A 182 3.76 35.84 -6.94
C ALA A 182 3.84 37.08 -7.85
N GLN A 183 5.00 37.75 -7.91
CA GLN A 183 5.23 38.87 -8.82
C GLN A 183 5.13 38.44 -10.30
N TRP A 184 5.61 37.24 -10.64
CA TRP A 184 5.46 36.68 -11.98
C TRP A 184 3.98 36.41 -12.33
N ILE A 185 3.19 35.86 -11.38
CA ILE A 185 1.74 35.64 -11.57
C ILE A 185 1.01 36.97 -11.74
N GLU A 186 1.38 38.02 -11.00
CA GLU A 186 0.80 39.36 -11.13
C GLU A 186 1.07 39.98 -12.51
N LEU A 187 2.31 39.87 -13.01
CA LEU A 187 2.73 40.47 -14.28
C LEU A 187 2.28 39.70 -15.53
N PHE A 188 2.25 38.36 -15.46
CA PHE A 188 2.03 37.47 -16.62
C PHE A 188 0.79 36.58 -16.52
N GLY A 189 0.23 36.39 -15.32
CA GLY A 189 -0.99 35.60 -15.10
C GLY A 189 -2.29 36.37 -15.37
N MET A 190 -2.24 37.70 -15.44
CA MET A 190 -3.38 38.56 -15.77
C MET A 190 -3.22 39.18 -17.17
N PRO A 191 -4.30 39.23 -18.00
CA PRO A 191 -4.22 39.85 -19.31
C PRO A 191 -4.09 41.37 -19.20
N GLN A 192 -3.07 41.95 -19.84
CA GLN A 192 -2.88 43.39 -19.91
C GLN A 192 -3.91 44.04 -20.86
N ARG A 193 -4.54 45.14 -20.41
CA ARG A 193 -5.57 45.87 -21.18
C ARG A 193 -4.99 47.13 -21.80
N ILE A 194 -4.85 47.17 -23.12
CA ILE A 194 -4.32 48.34 -23.85
C ILE A 194 -5.48 49.09 -24.53
N GLY A 195 -5.76 50.31 -24.07
CA GLY A 195 -6.71 51.23 -24.70
C GLY A 195 -5.99 52.18 -25.66
N LYS A 196 -6.38 52.20 -26.94
CA LYS A 196 -5.81 53.14 -27.93
C LYS A 196 -6.75 54.33 -28.18
N TYR A 197 -6.27 55.56 -27.91
CA TYR A 197 -7.01 56.81 -28.11
C TYR A 197 -6.37 57.70 -29.21
N SER A 198 -7.08 58.72 -29.69
CA SER A 198 -6.55 59.69 -30.67
C SER A 198 -5.89 60.85 -29.93
N VAL A 199 -4.70 61.32 -30.34
CA VAL A 199 -4.02 62.47 -29.69
C VAL A 199 -4.91 63.72 -29.59
N TYR A 200 -5.82 63.90 -30.54
CA TYR A 200 -6.74 65.04 -30.62
C TYR A 200 -8.03 64.89 -29.79
N ASP A 201 -8.22 63.77 -29.09
CA ASP A 201 -9.42 63.45 -28.32
C ASP A 201 -9.08 63.07 -26.87
N ASN A 202 -8.93 64.11 -26.04
CA ASN A 202 -8.67 63.97 -24.60
C ASN A 202 -9.89 63.52 -23.79
N GLU A 203 -11.12 63.62 -24.33
CA GLU A 203 -12.32 63.17 -23.64
C GLU A 203 -12.41 61.64 -23.66
N SER A 204 -12.21 61.03 -24.84
CA SER A 204 -12.08 59.57 -24.98
C SER A 204 -10.92 59.01 -24.14
N ARG A 205 -9.80 59.74 -24.01
CA ARG A 205 -8.70 59.34 -23.11
C ARG A 205 -9.19 59.19 -21.68
N ARG A 206 -9.81 60.23 -21.12
CA ARG A 206 -10.25 60.24 -19.71
C ARG A 206 -11.32 59.19 -19.44
N LEU A 207 -12.26 59.00 -20.38
CA LEU A 207 -13.28 57.95 -20.29
C LEU A 207 -12.69 56.55 -20.34
N LEU A 208 -11.59 56.32 -21.08
CA LEU A 208 -10.87 55.03 -21.09
C LEU A 208 -10.10 54.80 -19.78
N GLU A 209 -9.47 55.84 -19.22
CA GLU A 209 -8.80 55.77 -17.91
C GLU A 209 -9.83 55.40 -16.80
N GLU A 210 -10.96 56.12 -16.72
CA GLU A 210 -12.05 55.87 -15.77
C GLU A 210 -12.71 54.49 -15.96
N ALA A 211 -12.88 54.05 -17.22
CA ALA A 211 -13.39 52.71 -17.54
C ALA A 211 -12.44 51.58 -17.12
N PHE A 212 -11.12 51.77 -17.19
CA PHE A 212 -10.16 50.76 -16.75
C PHE A 212 -10.00 50.70 -15.23
N GLU A 213 -10.02 51.85 -14.54
CA GLU A 213 -10.02 51.91 -13.07
C GLU A 213 -11.27 51.25 -12.48
N SER A 214 -12.46 51.58 -13.00
CA SER A 214 -13.73 50.99 -12.57
C SER A 214 -13.87 49.50 -12.94
N ALA A 215 -13.18 49.03 -13.99
CA ALA A 215 -13.16 47.62 -14.39
C ALA A 215 -12.14 46.75 -13.63
N GLY A 216 -11.61 47.20 -12.48
CA GLY A 216 -10.88 46.38 -11.51
C GLY A 216 -9.38 46.20 -11.77
N SER A 217 -8.73 45.34 -10.98
CA SER A 217 -7.26 45.34 -10.73
C SER A 217 -6.35 44.82 -11.85
N ALA A 218 -6.86 44.45 -13.03
CA ALA A 218 -6.00 43.95 -14.11
C ALA A 218 -5.13 45.09 -14.68
N PRO A 219 -3.82 44.88 -14.93
CA PRO A 219 -2.94 45.90 -15.48
C PRO A 219 -3.52 46.54 -16.75
N SER A 220 -3.48 47.86 -16.84
CA SER A 220 -4.00 48.60 -17.99
C SER A 220 -3.07 49.73 -18.41
N MET A 221 -3.13 50.09 -19.69
CA MET A 221 -2.35 51.18 -20.27
C MET A 221 -3.19 51.89 -21.34
N VAL A 222 -3.19 53.22 -21.31
CA VAL A 222 -3.89 54.07 -22.30
C VAL A 222 -2.84 54.79 -23.13
N VAL A 223 -2.81 54.56 -24.45
CA VAL A 223 -1.78 55.09 -25.36
C VAL A 223 -2.36 55.71 -26.64
N PRO A 224 -1.68 56.69 -27.26
CA PRO A 224 -2.05 57.20 -28.58
C PRO A 224 -2.03 56.11 -29.66
N LYS A 225 -2.87 56.23 -30.68
CA LYS A 225 -2.89 55.33 -31.85
C LYS A 225 -1.60 55.39 -32.66
N GLU A 226 -0.93 56.53 -32.61
CA GLU A 226 0.33 56.87 -33.27
C GLU A 226 1.56 56.35 -32.51
N THR A 227 1.35 55.73 -31.34
CA THR A 227 2.40 55.07 -30.54
C THR A 227 2.20 53.56 -30.58
N ASP A 228 3.24 52.84 -30.98
CA ASP A 228 3.27 51.39 -30.85
C ASP A 228 3.85 50.97 -29.49
N VAL A 229 3.23 49.96 -28.91
CA VAL A 229 3.62 49.36 -27.62
C VAL A 229 3.87 47.90 -27.87
N GLU A 230 5.15 47.52 -27.90
CA GLU A 230 5.56 46.12 -27.99
C GLU A 230 5.56 45.50 -26.59
N VAL A 231 4.52 44.73 -26.28
CA VAL A 231 4.55 43.83 -25.12
C VAL A 231 5.31 42.58 -25.54
N ASN A 232 6.58 42.51 -25.13
CA ASN A 232 7.44 41.33 -25.31
C ASN A 232 6.96 40.18 -24.42
N ASN A 233 5.86 39.54 -24.81
CA ASN A 233 5.48 38.23 -24.33
C ASN A 233 6.57 37.25 -24.78
N ASN A 234 7.40 36.79 -23.85
CA ASN A 234 8.34 35.68 -24.06
C ASN A 234 7.55 34.37 -24.26
N GLY A 235 6.87 34.24 -25.40
CA GLY A 235 5.88 33.22 -25.73
C GLY A 235 6.43 31.82 -25.97
N GLN A 236 7.63 31.51 -25.46
CA GLN A 236 8.25 30.19 -25.53
C GLN A 236 8.96 29.88 -24.21
N GLY A 237 8.39 28.96 -23.42
CA GLY A 237 9.11 28.21 -22.38
C GLY A 237 8.91 28.63 -20.93
N GLY A 238 8.43 29.84 -20.64
CA GLY A 238 8.24 30.38 -19.29
C GLY A 238 7.04 29.79 -18.51
N ASN A 239 6.87 28.47 -18.47
CA ASN A 239 5.84 27.86 -17.63
C ASN A 239 6.19 28.06 -16.14
N GLY A 240 5.23 28.59 -15.36
CA GLY A 240 5.34 28.75 -13.90
C GLY A 240 5.61 27.46 -13.12
N VAL A 241 5.53 26.31 -13.79
CA VAL A 241 6.03 24.99 -13.35
C VAL A 241 7.45 25.06 -12.77
N SER A 242 8.34 25.85 -13.36
CA SER A 242 9.74 25.99 -12.88
C SER A 242 9.84 26.53 -11.44
N PHE A 243 8.95 27.43 -11.03
CA PHE A 243 8.89 27.93 -9.66
C PHE A 243 8.31 26.88 -8.69
N ASP A 244 7.29 26.12 -9.11
CA ASP A 244 6.71 25.05 -8.30
C ASP A 244 7.70 23.88 -8.12
N ASP A 245 8.46 23.52 -9.15
CA ASP A 245 9.50 22.50 -9.08
C ASP A 245 10.67 22.93 -8.18
N PHE A 246 11.09 24.20 -8.25
CA PHE A 246 12.08 24.75 -7.31
C PHE A 246 11.58 24.76 -5.86
N ARG A 247 10.31 25.10 -5.64
CA ARG A 247 9.63 25.03 -4.34
C ARG A 247 9.55 23.59 -3.81
N LYS A 248 9.23 22.61 -4.65
CA LYS A 248 9.21 21.19 -4.30
C LYS A 248 10.61 20.71 -3.89
N ALA A 249 11.63 20.99 -4.70
CA ALA A 249 13.02 20.65 -4.37
C ALA A 249 13.45 21.25 -3.01
N CYS A 250 13.08 22.49 -2.72
CA CYS A 250 13.36 23.08 -1.40
C CYS A 250 12.60 22.36 -0.27
N ASN A 251 11.33 21.99 -0.45
CA ASN A 251 10.57 21.18 0.53
C ASN A 251 11.22 19.82 0.77
N GLU A 252 11.67 19.14 -0.29
CA GLU A 252 12.31 17.83 -0.21
C GLU A 252 13.61 17.90 0.61
N GLU A 253 14.48 18.86 0.32
CA GLU A 253 15.75 19.08 1.04
C GLU A 253 15.53 19.44 2.54
N LEU A 254 14.49 20.23 2.85
CA LEU A 254 14.08 20.52 4.23
C LEU A 254 13.68 19.23 4.97
N LEU A 255 12.82 18.41 4.36
CA LEU A 255 12.31 17.17 4.96
C LEU A 255 13.41 16.09 5.07
N ILE A 256 14.27 15.94 4.07
CA ILE A 256 15.44 15.03 4.13
C ILE A 256 16.39 15.46 5.25
N THR A 257 16.65 16.75 5.41
CA THR A 257 17.54 17.24 6.48
C THR A 257 16.98 16.93 7.88
N ILE A 258 15.69 17.18 8.09
CA ILE A 258 15.04 17.01 9.40
C ILE A 258 14.65 15.56 9.67
N LEU A 259 13.77 14.98 8.83
CA LEU A 259 13.17 13.64 8.97
C LEU A 259 13.99 12.52 8.32
N GLY A 260 14.89 12.83 7.38
CA GLY A 260 15.62 11.81 6.60
C GLY A 260 14.86 11.28 5.38
N GLN A 261 13.64 11.77 5.12
CA GLN A 261 12.74 11.31 4.06
C GLN A 261 11.71 12.40 3.71
N THR A 262 11.02 12.26 2.57
CA THR A 262 10.06 13.26 2.04
C THR A 262 8.61 12.76 1.96
N MET A 263 8.40 11.48 1.62
CA MET A 263 7.10 10.98 1.16
C MET A 263 6.02 10.91 2.22
N THR A 264 6.32 10.60 3.49
CA THR A 264 5.25 10.49 4.52
C THR A 264 4.55 11.82 4.80
N THR A 265 5.13 12.93 4.32
CA THR A 265 4.64 14.30 4.56
C THR A 265 4.11 14.94 3.27
N LEU A 266 4.50 14.46 2.08
CA LEU A 266 4.14 15.08 0.79
C LEU A 266 3.27 14.20 -0.13
N ASP A 267 3.48 12.88 -0.21
CA ASP A 267 2.75 12.02 -1.16
C ASP A 267 2.57 10.57 -0.68
N GLY A 268 1.30 10.12 -0.59
CA GLY A 268 0.91 8.83 0.02
C GLY A 268 0.61 7.69 -0.97
N SER A 269 1.29 7.64 -2.11
CA SER A 269 0.93 6.76 -3.24
C SER A 269 1.41 5.30 -3.13
N SER A 270 2.51 5.03 -2.43
CA SER A 270 3.14 3.70 -2.30
C SER A 270 3.18 3.19 -0.85
N LEU A 271 2.80 1.93 -0.64
CA LEU A 271 2.94 1.25 0.66
C LEU A 271 4.39 0.87 0.97
N SER A 272 5.13 0.31 0.02
CA SER A 272 6.50 -0.18 0.27
C SER A 272 7.49 0.96 0.51
N GLN A 273 7.28 2.11 -0.16
CA GLN A 273 8.01 3.34 0.14
C GLN A 273 7.55 3.93 1.48
N SER A 274 6.25 3.95 1.78
CA SER A 274 5.78 4.38 3.11
C SER A 274 6.37 3.55 4.25
N GLU A 275 6.50 2.23 4.08
CA GLU A 275 7.16 1.33 5.04
C GLU A 275 8.67 1.62 5.14
N THR A 276 9.37 1.77 4.01
CA THR A 276 10.82 2.12 4.01
C THR A 276 11.07 3.50 4.65
N HIS A 277 10.23 4.48 4.35
CA HIS A 277 10.32 5.82 4.94
C HIS A 277 9.91 5.82 6.41
N LYS A 278 8.96 4.98 6.82
CA LYS A 278 8.64 4.74 8.23
C LYS A 278 9.80 4.06 8.97
N GLU A 279 10.53 3.14 8.35
CA GLU A 279 11.75 2.56 8.94
C GLU A 279 12.85 3.61 9.11
N VAL A 280 13.04 4.52 8.14
CA VAL A 280 14.01 5.63 8.24
C VAL A 280 13.59 6.64 9.32
N GLU A 281 12.31 7.00 9.35
CA GLU A 281 11.72 7.91 10.35
C GLU A 281 11.80 7.30 11.76
N GLU A 282 11.45 6.02 11.92
CA GLU A 282 11.58 5.33 13.21
C GLU A 282 13.04 5.12 13.61
N GLY A 283 13.96 4.99 12.65
CA GLY A 283 15.40 5.05 12.89
C GLY A 283 15.85 6.41 13.46
N LYS A 284 15.28 7.52 12.99
CA LYS A 284 15.49 8.86 13.57
C LYS A 284 14.86 8.96 14.95
N ASN A 285 13.60 8.55 15.13
CA ASN A 285 12.90 8.57 16.42
C ASN A 285 13.66 7.74 17.47
N LYS A 286 14.16 6.54 17.12
CA LYS A 286 14.99 5.71 18.01
C LYS A 286 16.33 6.35 18.35
N SER A 287 16.93 7.11 17.42
CA SER A 287 18.13 7.92 17.68
C SER A 287 17.85 9.10 18.61
N ASP A 288 16.67 9.71 18.49
CA ASP A 288 16.22 10.81 19.33
C ASP A 288 15.86 10.35 20.75
N ARG A 289 15.11 9.25 20.91
CA ARG A 289 14.85 8.61 22.22
C ARG A 289 16.15 8.27 22.94
N ARG A 290 17.13 7.68 22.24
CA ARG A 290 18.47 7.40 22.78
C ARG A 290 19.27 8.65 23.14
N PHE A 291 19.07 9.77 22.46
CA PHE A 291 19.70 11.04 22.81
C PHE A 291 19.09 11.62 24.09
N VAL A 292 17.76 11.71 24.14
CA VAL A 292 17.01 12.21 25.29
C VAL A 292 17.30 11.38 26.54
N GLN A 293 17.24 10.05 26.43
CA GLN A 293 17.55 9.12 27.52
C GLN A 293 18.98 9.30 28.07
N ARG A 294 19.96 9.63 27.21
CA ARG A 294 21.33 9.91 27.67
C ARG A 294 21.41 11.20 28.45
N VAL A 295 20.77 12.27 27.97
CA VAL A 295 20.74 13.56 28.69
C VAL A 295 20.04 13.41 30.04
N LEU A 296 18.92 12.68 30.08
CA LEU A 296 18.21 12.40 31.34
C LEU A 296 19.08 11.60 32.32
N ASN A 297 19.78 10.54 31.87
CA ASN A 297 20.55 9.67 32.77
C ASN A 297 21.95 10.18 33.13
N HIS A 298 22.66 10.86 32.22
CA HIS A 298 24.01 11.35 32.49
C HIS A 298 24.01 12.73 33.15
N ASP A 299 23.05 13.60 32.80
CA ASP A 299 23.11 15.01 33.19
C ASP A 299 22.01 15.38 34.20
N LEU A 300 20.75 14.99 33.98
CA LEU A 300 19.65 15.31 34.89
C LEU A 300 19.62 14.43 36.14
N LEU A 301 19.82 13.12 36.01
CA LEU A 301 19.70 12.16 37.10
C LEU A 301 20.62 12.47 38.29
N PRO A 302 21.93 12.80 38.10
CA PRO A 302 22.77 13.23 39.21
C PRO A 302 22.30 14.52 39.88
N MET A 303 21.66 15.43 39.13
CA MET A 303 21.07 16.65 39.72
C MET A 303 19.87 16.33 40.61
N LEU A 304 19.01 15.39 40.21
CA LEU A 304 17.86 14.92 40.99
C LEU A 304 18.33 14.18 42.26
N GLU A 305 19.32 13.29 42.13
CA GLU A 305 19.87 12.50 43.24
C GLU A 305 20.48 13.41 44.33
N ALA A 306 21.28 14.40 43.93
CA ALA A 306 21.87 15.38 44.83
C ALA A 306 20.85 16.25 45.57
N ARG A 307 19.57 16.16 45.21
CA ARG A 307 18.45 16.95 45.77
C ARG A 307 17.43 16.09 46.51
N GLY A 308 17.71 14.80 46.69
CA GLY A 308 16.88 13.89 47.48
C GLY A 308 15.65 13.33 46.76
N PHE A 309 15.57 13.46 45.43
CA PHE A 309 14.57 12.71 44.66
C PHE A 309 14.89 11.20 44.73
N PRO A 310 13.89 10.30 44.70
CA PRO A 310 14.08 8.86 44.83
C PRO A 310 14.64 8.19 43.55
N VAL A 311 15.67 8.78 42.93
CA VAL A 311 16.31 8.32 41.69
C VAL A 311 17.52 7.40 41.91
N SER A 312 18.06 7.30 43.13
CA SER A 312 19.26 6.49 43.43
C SER A 312 19.14 5.06 42.90
N GLY A 313 20.15 4.59 42.16
CA GLY A 313 20.21 3.23 41.61
C GLY A 313 19.22 2.89 40.49
N GLY A 314 18.44 3.86 40.00
CA GLY A 314 17.57 3.66 38.84
C GLY A 314 18.02 4.43 37.59
N THR A 315 17.27 4.30 36.50
CA THR A 315 17.51 5.01 35.22
C THR A 315 16.21 5.30 34.49
N PHE A 316 16.17 6.42 33.77
CA PHE A 316 15.17 6.70 32.75
C PHE A 316 15.32 5.76 31.56
N PHE A 317 14.21 5.20 31.08
CA PHE A 317 14.17 4.23 29.99
C PHE A 317 12.93 4.49 29.13
N PHE A 318 13.15 4.65 27.81
CA PHE A 318 12.05 4.48 26.86
C PHE A 318 11.92 2.98 26.60
N PRO A 319 10.82 2.31 26.98
CA PRO A 319 10.57 0.95 26.55
C PRO A 319 10.71 0.85 25.04
N GLU A 320 11.43 -0.15 24.53
CA GLU A 320 11.20 -0.51 23.14
C GLU A 320 9.74 -0.93 23.03
N ALA A 321 9.02 -0.36 22.07
CA ALA A 321 7.66 -0.78 21.71
C ALA A 321 7.69 -2.18 21.08
N GLY A 322 8.12 -3.16 21.87
CA GLY A 322 7.91 -4.57 21.61
C GLY A 322 6.43 -4.81 21.74
N GLU A 323 5.79 -5.07 20.60
CA GLU A 323 4.43 -5.58 20.46
C GLU A 323 3.43 -4.99 21.46
N SER A 324 2.51 -4.13 21.01
CA SER A 324 1.21 -3.99 21.68
C SER A 324 0.40 -5.29 21.48
N ILE A 325 0.88 -6.36 22.13
CA ILE A 325 0.21 -7.63 22.33
C ILE A 325 -1.10 -7.24 23.00
N SER A 326 -2.22 -7.42 22.31
CA SER A 326 -3.52 -7.15 22.94
C SER A 326 -3.62 -7.99 24.22
N THR A 327 -4.38 -7.54 25.23
CA THR A 327 -4.55 -8.30 26.48
C THR A 327 -4.96 -9.76 26.22
N ALA A 328 -5.69 -10.00 25.13
CA ALA A 328 -6.07 -11.32 24.63
C ALA A 328 -4.90 -12.15 24.04
N ASP A 329 -3.92 -11.53 23.39
CA ASP A 329 -2.72 -12.21 22.88
C ASP A 329 -1.68 -12.46 23.99
N ARG A 330 -1.66 -11.64 25.06
CA ARG A 330 -0.85 -11.91 26.27
C ARG A 330 -1.43 -13.09 27.02
N LEU A 331 -2.75 -13.08 27.26
CA LEU A 331 -3.48 -14.21 27.85
C LEU A 331 -3.26 -15.51 27.07
N ALA A 332 -3.20 -15.45 25.73
CA ALA A 332 -2.93 -16.62 24.91
C ALA A 332 -1.49 -17.16 25.07
N LYS A 333 -0.48 -16.30 25.28
CA LYS A 333 0.90 -16.70 25.57
C LYS A 333 1.02 -17.25 27.01
N ASP A 334 0.40 -16.60 27.98
CA ASP A 334 0.46 -16.98 29.40
C ASP A 334 -0.30 -18.30 29.67
N MET A 335 -1.43 -18.53 29.00
CA MET A 335 -2.11 -19.84 29.00
C MET A 335 -1.27 -20.96 28.38
N GLN A 336 -0.43 -20.67 27.37
CA GLN A 336 0.51 -21.64 26.79
C GLN A 336 1.71 -21.91 27.70
N LEU A 337 2.17 -20.90 28.44
CA LEU A 337 3.21 -21.07 29.44
C LEU A 337 2.72 -21.92 30.63
N ASN A 338 1.48 -21.76 31.08
CA ASN A 338 0.90 -22.57 32.15
C ASN A 338 0.72 -24.08 31.80
N GLU A 339 0.85 -24.47 30.54
CA GLU A 339 0.92 -25.89 30.13
C GLU A 339 2.35 -26.46 30.20
N ILE A 340 3.36 -25.63 30.47
CA ILE A 340 4.80 -25.94 30.39
C ILE A 340 5.52 -25.67 31.73
N ILE A 341 5.06 -24.67 32.49
CA ILE A 341 5.54 -24.30 33.82
C ILE A 341 4.36 -24.04 34.76
N ASP A 342 4.49 -24.37 36.04
CA ASP A 342 3.44 -24.08 37.03
C ASP A 342 3.38 -22.58 37.34
N ILE A 343 2.32 -21.90 36.90
CA ILE A 343 2.07 -20.47 37.18
C ILE A 343 0.99 -20.36 38.28
N SER A 344 1.17 -19.45 39.23
CA SER A 344 0.22 -19.27 40.33
C SER A 344 -1.12 -18.69 39.84
N GLU A 345 -2.22 -19.06 40.50
CA GLU A 345 -3.53 -18.42 40.26
C GLU A 345 -3.48 -16.91 40.58
N GLU A 346 -2.68 -16.53 41.58
CA GLU A 346 -2.35 -15.15 41.98
C GLU A 346 -1.97 -14.28 40.77
N TYR A 347 -1.01 -14.76 39.94
CA TYR A 347 -0.50 -14.06 38.76
C TYR A 347 -1.60 -13.71 37.76
N PHE A 348 -2.60 -14.58 37.57
CA PHE A 348 -3.68 -14.33 36.61
C PHE A 348 -4.72 -13.32 37.13
N TYR A 349 -4.94 -13.24 38.44
CA TYR A 349 -5.83 -12.23 39.00
C TYR A 349 -5.20 -10.83 38.94
N GLU A 350 -3.90 -10.73 39.23
CA GLU A 350 -3.14 -9.47 39.22
C GLU A 350 -2.83 -8.99 37.79
N THR A 351 -2.31 -9.86 36.91
CA THR A 351 -1.89 -9.49 35.54
C THR A 351 -3.05 -9.06 34.63
N TYR A 352 -4.28 -9.50 34.93
CA TYR A 352 -5.47 -9.23 34.12
C TYR A 352 -6.54 -8.40 34.84
N ASP A 353 -6.23 -7.89 36.04
CA ASP A 353 -7.11 -7.07 36.88
C ASP A 353 -8.50 -7.70 37.10
N ILE A 354 -8.51 -9.01 37.40
CA ILE A 354 -9.73 -9.79 37.62
C ILE A 354 -9.98 -9.88 39.13
N PRO A 355 -11.11 -9.39 39.66
CA PRO A 355 -11.41 -9.51 41.08
C PRO A 355 -11.66 -10.99 41.46
N ARG A 356 -11.08 -11.42 42.59
CA ARG A 356 -11.29 -12.79 43.09
C ARG A 356 -12.75 -12.98 43.51
N PRO A 357 -13.39 -14.12 43.16
CA PRO A 357 -14.74 -14.41 43.60
C PRO A 357 -14.79 -14.66 45.11
N GLU A 358 -15.68 -13.96 45.81
CA GLU A 358 -15.90 -14.15 47.25
C GLU A 358 -16.44 -15.55 47.58
N ALA A 359 -16.19 -16.01 48.80
CA ALA A 359 -16.60 -17.34 49.28
C ALA A 359 -18.13 -17.52 49.25
N GLY A 360 -18.62 -18.18 48.19
CA GLY A 360 -20.04 -18.45 47.97
C GLY A 360 -20.59 -17.99 46.60
N GLN A 361 -19.82 -17.23 45.81
CA GLN A 361 -20.25 -16.82 44.47
C GLN A 361 -20.23 -17.96 43.44
N VAL A 362 -21.15 -17.91 42.47
CA VAL A 362 -21.33 -18.97 41.46
C VAL A 362 -20.30 -18.82 40.33
N VAL A 363 -19.26 -19.65 40.36
CA VAL A 363 -18.17 -19.64 39.37
C VAL A 363 -18.57 -20.34 38.06
N ALA A 364 -18.27 -19.73 36.92
CA ALA A 364 -18.65 -20.22 35.59
C ALA A 364 -17.84 -21.44 35.12
N LYS A 365 -18.28 -22.66 35.46
CA LYS A 365 -17.64 -23.91 34.99
C LYS A 365 -18.07 -24.32 33.57
N LYS A 366 -17.09 -24.69 32.73
CA LYS A 366 -17.29 -25.29 31.40
C LYS A 366 -18.08 -26.59 31.51
N LYS A 367 -19.23 -26.70 30.83
CA LYS A 367 -20.00 -27.96 30.74
C LYS A 367 -19.34 -28.93 29.76
N GLN A 368 -18.93 -30.10 30.26
CA GLN A 368 -18.77 -31.30 29.42
C GLN A 368 -20.15 -31.83 28.99
N VAL A 369 -20.22 -32.49 27.83
CA VAL A 369 -21.38 -33.27 27.38
C VAL A 369 -20.89 -34.66 26.93
N PRO A 370 -21.27 -35.75 27.63
CA PRO A 370 -21.03 -37.13 27.18
C PRO A 370 -21.91 -37.51 25.97
N GLY A 371 -21.47 -38.49 25.17
CA GLY A 371 -21.98 -38.73 23.80
C GLY A 371 -23.01 -39.87 23.58
N ALA A 372 -22.80 -40.61 22.47
CA ALA A 372 -23.71 -41.58 21.78
C ALA A 372 -24.78 -40.91 20.87
N PHE A 373 -25.11 -41.34 19.64
CA PHE A 373 -24.81 -42.50 18.76
C PHE A 373 -24.61 -42.00 17.29
N GLY A 374 -24.17 -42.77 16.27
CA GLY A 374 -23.64 -44.15 16.24
C GLY A 374 -23.77 -44.90 14.89
N LEU A 375 -23.10 -44.46 13.80
CA LEU A 375 -22.84 -45.18 12.51
C LEU A 375 -24.07 -45.49 11.59
N PRO A 376 -23.90 -45.78 10.27
CA PRO A 376 -22.71 -46.26 9.55
C PRO A 376 -22.14 -45.40 8.40
N ILE A 377 -20.91 -45.75 8.03
CA ILE A 377 -20.21 -45.39 6.79
C ILE A 377 -20.07 -46.69 6.01
N ASP A 378 -20.50 -46.73 4.74
CA ASP A 378 -20.14 -47.84 3.84
C ASP A 378 -18.74 -47.59 3.27
N GLU A 379 -17.93 -48.63 3.25
CA GLU A 379 -16.51 -48.59 2.91
C GLU A 379 -16.29 -48.46 1.39
N ALA A 380 -15.39 -47.57 1.01
CA ALA A 380 -14.60 -47.70 -0.22
C ALA A 380 -13.13 -47.64 0.21
N GLU A 381 -12.45 -48.77 0.12
CA GLU A 381 -11.10 -48.96 0.66
C GLU A 381 -10.11 -47.94 0.10
N THR A 382 -9.49 -47.17 0.99
CA THR A 382 -8.17 -46.58 0.78
C THR A 382 -7.38 -46.78 2.07
N GLU A 383 -6.18 -47.32 1.95
CA GLU A 383 -5.38 -47.79 3.09
C GLU A 383 -5.10 -46.67 4.11
N PRO A 384 -5.10 -46.96 5.43
CA PRO A 384 -4.71 -45.99 6.43
C PRO A 384 -3.22 -45.65 6.28
N PRO A 385 -2.83 -44.37 6.23
CA PRO A 385 -1.42 -43.99 6.20
C PRO A 385 -0.76 -44.29 7.55
N ASP A 386 0.43 -44.90 7.49
CA ASP A 386 1.26 -45.27 8.65
C ASP A 386 1.54 -44.10 9.62
N PRO A 387 1.71 -44.38 10.93
CA PRO A 387 1.99 -43.36 11.91
C PRO A 387 3.44 -42.85 11.83
N VAL A 388 3.58 -41.53 11.80
CA VAL A 388 4.83 -40.77 12.03
C VAL A 388 5.97 -41.05 11.02
N ASN A 389 5.93 -40.35 9.88
CA ASN A 389 7.15 -40.06 9.11
C ASN A 389 7.10 -38.64 8.50
N ASN A 390 8.26 -38.01 8.33
CA ASN A 390 8.45 -36.57 8.01
C ASN A 390 8.11 -36.17 6.55
N SER A 391 7.07 -36.75 5.95
CA SER A 391 6.73 -36.53 4.53
C SER A 391 5.97 -35.24 4.25
N TRP A 392 5.18 -34.72 5.20
CA TRP A 392 4.35 -33.52 5.00
C TRP A 392 5.20 -32.25 4.87
N HIS A 393 6.18 -32.06 5.76
CA HIS A 393 7.17 -30.99 5.62
C HIS A 393 7.93 -31.09 4.30
N LYS A 394 8.27 -32.30 3.85
CA LYS A 394 8.99 -32.50 2.59
C LYS A 394 8.16 -32.07 1.38
N ARG A 395 6.87 -32.43 1.34
CA ARG A 395 5.91 -31.89 0.34
C ARG A 395 5.76 -30.36 0.43
N LEU A 396 5.83 -29.80 1.64
CA LEU A 396 5.78 -28.35 1.87
C LEU A 396 7.05 -27.62 1.39
N PHE A 397 8.22 -28.27 1.41
CA PHE A 397 9.46 -27.74 0.84
C PHE A 397 9.60 -28.01 -0.66
N ASP A 398 9.09 -29.14 -1.17
CA ASP A 398 8.99 -29.44 -2.62
C ASP A 398 7.92 -28.57 -3.31
N PHE A 399 6.94 -28.04 -2.57
CA PHE A 399 6.07 -26.94 -2.98
C PHE A 399 6.86 -25.66 -3.30
N PHE A 400 8.02 -25.46 -2.66
CA PHE A 400 8.98 -24.38 -2.88
C PHE A 400 10.20 -24.83 -3.72
N VAL A 401 9.96 -25.31 -4.95
CA VAL A 401 11.01 -25.60 -5.95
C VAL A 401 12.03 -24.45 -6.02
N HIS A 402 13.27 -24.67 -5.61
CA HIS A 402 14.22 -23.63 -5.20
C HIS A 402 14.23 -22.34 -6.07
N ALA A 403 13.42 -21.34 -5.67
CA ALA A 403 13.58 -19.98 -6.12
C ALA A 403 14.80 -19.39 -5.37
N PRO A 404 15.88 -18.98 -6.07
CA PRO A 404 17.11 -18.59 -5.39
C PRO A 404 16.92 -17.32 -4.56
N ALA A 405 17.38 -17.38 -3.30
CA ALA A 405 17.37 -16.24 -2.40
C ALA A 405 18.19 -15.07 -2.98
N ARG A 406 17.61 -13.86 -2.95
CA ARG A 406 18.23 -12.54 -3.20
C ARG A 406 19.29 -12.48 -4.33
N SER A 407 18.88 -12.02 -5.51
CA SER A 407 19.83 -11.33 -6.40
C SER A 407 20.15 -9.94 -5.82
N VAL A 408 21.21 -9.83 -5.01
CA VAL A 408 21.80 -8.53 -4.67
C VAL A 408 22.40 -7.94 -5.95
N GLY A 409 21.85 -6.81 -6.40
CA GLY A 409 22.41 -6.01 -7.50
C GLY A 409 21.41 -5.52 -8.55
N ALA A 410 21.03 -4.25 -8.37
CA ALA A 410 20.47 -3.28 -9.32
C ALA A 410 19.83 -3.77 -10.65
N ILE A 411 18.51 -3.55 -10.76
CA ILE A 411 17.89 -3.05 -12.00
C ILE A 411 16.93 -1.90 -11.60
N ASN A 412 17.15 -0.70 -12.14
CA ASN A 412 16.26 0.48 -12.03
C ASN A 412 14.93 0.31 -12.81
N SER A 413 14.37 -0.91 -12.85
CA SER A 413 13.09 -1.22 -13.49
C SER A 413 12.46 -2.49 -12.91
N LEU A 414 12.78 -2.85 -11.66
CA LEU A 414 12.07 -3.88 -10.91
C LEU A 414 10.73 -3.29 -10.47
N ILE A 415 9.68 -3.71 -11.15
CA ILE A 415 8.31 -3.37 -10.80
C ILE A 415 7.98 -4.14 -9.52
N ARG A 416 7.99 -3.43 -8.38
CA ARG A 416 7.45 -4.00 -7.14
C ARG A 416 5.94 -4.15 -7.33
N LEU A 417 5.38 -5.26 -6.85
CA LEU A 417 3.95 -5.57 -7.01
C LEU A 417 3.00 -4.59 -6.31
N GLU A 418 3.54 -3.69 -5.48
CA GLU A 418 2.82 -2.63 -4.78
C GLU A 418 3.17 -1.22 -5.34
N ASP A 419 4.18 -1.11 -6.23
CA ASP A 419 4.68 0.16 -6.77
C ASP A 419 4.76 0.11 -8.32
N ASN A 420 3.66 0.49 -8.97
CA ASN A 420 3.68 0.76 -10.42
C ASN A 420 2.82 1.98 -10.77
N GLU A 421 3.48 3.14 -10.82
CA GLU A 421 2.90 4.41 -11.29
C GLU A 421 2.36 4.31 -12.73
N SER A 422 2.94 3.45 -13.56
CA SER A 422 2.48 3.21 -14.94
C SER A 422 1.31 2.23 -15.08
N LEU A 423 0.77 1.68 -13.97
CA LEU A 423 -0.41 0.81 -13.99
C LEU A 423 -1.65 1.38 -13.30
N ASN A 424 -1.55 2.36 -12.40
CA ASN A 424 -2.69 2.96 -11.68
C ASN A 424 -3.59 1.95 -10.91
N VAL A 425 -3.08 0.75 -10.58
CA VAL A 425 -3.85 -0.32 -9.92
C VAL A 425 -3.12 -0.81 -8.67
N ARG A 426 -3.76 -0.62 -7.50
CA ARG A 426 -3.27 -1.11 -6.20
C ARG A 426 -3.86 -2.49 -5.90
N PHE A 427 -3.01 -3.51 -5.78
CA PHE A 427 -3.45 -4.87 -5.45
C PHE A 427 -3.55 -5.04 -3.93
N GLU A 428 -4.77 -5.10 -3.38
CA GLU A 428 -5.02 -5.28 -1.94
C GLU A 428 -4.77 -6.75 -1.51
N ILE A 429 -3.54 -7.27 -1.67
CA ILE A 429 -3.19 -8.69 -1.52
C ILE A 429 -3.62 -9.27 -0.17
N ASP A 430 -3.28 -8.63 0.95
CA ASP A 430 -3.64 -9.15 2.28
C ASP A 430 -5.14 -9.10 2.57
N LYS A 431 -5.87 -8.15 1.99
CA LYS A 431 -7.34 -8.09 2.08
C LYS A 431 -7.98 -9.22 1.28
N LEU A 432 -7.52 -9.45 0.05
CA LEU A 432 -7.93 -10.59 -0.77
C LEU A 432 -7.58 -11.91 -0.08
N PHE A 433 -6.42 -12.02 0.57
CA PHE A 433 -6.02 -13.23 1.27
C PHE A 433 -6.92 -13.49 2.49
N ASN A 434 -7.21 -12.47 3.31
CA ASN A 434 -8.17 -12.60 4.39
C ASN A 434 -9.59 -12.94 3.90
N GLN A 435 -10.01 -12.43 2.73
CA GLN A 435 -11.27 -12.82 2.09
C GLN A 435 -11.26 -14.28 1.63
N ALA A 436 -10.14 -14.78 1.08
CA ALA A 436 -9.96 -16.20 0.75
C ALA A 436 -10.11 -17.09 1.99
N LEU A 437 -9.43 -16.74 3.09
CA LEU A 437 -9.52 -17.50 4.35
C LEU A 437 -10.96 -17.54 4.88
N ASN A 438 -11.67 -16.41 4.88
CA ASN A 438 -13.08 -16.37 5.28
C ASN A 438 -13.95 -17.26 4.37
N ASN A 439 -13.83 -17.13 3.04
CA ASN A 439 -14.65 -17.87 2.08
C ASN A 439 -14.36 -19.40 2.12
N ILE A 440 -13.10 -19.81 2.28
CA ILE A 440 -12.72 -21.22 2.45
C ILE A 440 -13.30 -21.78 3.77
N TYR A 441 -13.22 -21.02 4.86
CA TYR A 441 -13.77 -21.43 6.16
C TYR A 441 -15.30 -21.54 6.14
N GLU A 442 -16.00 -20.49 5.69
CA GLU A 442 -17.48 -20.45 5.59
C GLU A 442 -18.03 -21.54 4.67
N THR A 443 -17.34 -21.84 3.56
CA THR A 443 -17.76 -22.90 2.63
C THR A 443 -17.30 -24.30 3.05
N LYS A 444 -16.60 -24.45 4.18
CA LYS A 444 -16.00 -25.71 4.65
C LYS A 444 -15.16 -26.38 3.56
N GLY A 445 -14.23 -25.62 2.97
CA GLY A 445 -13.34 -26.08 1.90
C GLY A 445 -13.98 -26.20 0.51
N LYS A 446 -15.31 -25.99 0.36
CA LYS A 446 -15.97 -26.16 -0.94
C LYS A 446 -15.55 -25.12 -1.99
N SER A 447 -15.16 -23.89 -1.61
CA SER A 447 -14.62 -22.91 -2.57
C SER A 447 -13.28 -23.34 -3.17
N ALA A 448 -12.45 -24.05 -2.39
CA ALA A 448 -11.15 -24.54 -2.80
C ALA A 448 -11.19 -25.74 -3.77
N LYS A 449 -12.34 -26.44 -3.90
CA LYS A 449 -12.47 -27.63 -4.78
C LYS A 449 -12.13 -27.36 -6.25
N LEU A 450 -12.27 -26.12 -6.72
CA LEU A 450 -11.86 -25.69 -8.07
C LEU A 450 -10.75 -24.64 -8.00
N PHE A 451 -10.97 -23.56 -7.24
CA PHE A 451 -9.98 -22.59 -6.77
C PHE A 451 -10.73 -21.47 -6.03
N ASP A 452 -10.11 -20.82 -5.05
CA ASP A 452 -10.73 -19.64 -4.45
C ASP A 452 -10.56 -18.41 -5.35
N LYS A 453 -11.64 -17.63 -5.58
CA LYS A 453 -11.60 -16.47 -6.49
C LYS A 453 -10.66 -15.37 -6.01
N HIS A 454 -10.43 -15.26 -4.70
CA HIS A 454 -9.54 -14.25 -4.14
C HIS A 454 -8.08 -14.68 -4.21
N LEU A 455 -7.78 -15.98 -4.05
CA LEU A 455 -6.45 -16.54 -4.35
C LEU A 455 -6.12 -16.41 -5.84
N PHE A 456 -7.10 -16.69 -6.71
CA PHE A 456 -6.97 -16.45 -8.15
C PHE A 456 -6.67 -14.98 -8.45
N ALA A 457 -7.41 -14.04 -7.86
CA ALA A 457 -7.16 -12.61 -8.05
C ALA A 457 -5.75 -12.17 -7.59
N ILE A 458 -5.22 -12.74 -6.50
CA ILE A 458 -3.84 -12.48 -6.03
C ILE A 458 -2.81 -12.94 -7.07
N GLY A 459 -2.94 -14.16 -7.59
CA GLY A 459 -2.01 -14.71 -8.58
C GLY A 459 -2.17 -14.15 -9.99
N ASN A 460 -3.39 -13.81 -10.40
CA ASN A 460 -3.71 -13.42 -11.76
C ASN A 460 -3.57 -11.91 -12.01
N ASN A 461 -4.18 -11.07 -11.16
CA ASN A 461 -4.34 -9.65 -11.47
C ASN A 461 -3.01 -8.90 -11.71
N PRO A 462 -1.94 -9.13 -10.92
CA PRO A 462 -0.67 -8.46 -11.16
C PRO A 462 -0.02 -8.94 -12.47
N LEU A 463 0.03 -10.25 -12.69
CA LEU A 463 0.61 -10.85 -13.90
C LEU A 463 -0.09 -10.31 -15.17
N GLN A 464 -1.41 -10.25 -15.19
CA GLN A 464 -2.19 -9.67 -16.29
C GLN A 464 -1.86 -8.20 -16.53
N ALA A 465 -1.68 -7.41 -15.46
CA ALA A 465 -1.36 -6.00 -15.57
C ALA A 465 0.06 -5.78 -16.14
N GLY A 466 1.06 -6.53 -15.68
CA GLY A 466 2.42 -6.48 -16.25
C GLY A 466 2.49 -6.93 -17.71
N ILE A 467 1.72 -7.95 -18.09
CA ILE A 467 1.60 -8.40 -19.49
C ILE A 467 0.91 -7.33 -20.36
N ASN A 468 -0.17 -6.70 -19.86
CA ASN A 468 -0.82 -5.59 -20.53
C ASN A 468 0.16 -4.44 -20.80
N GLU A 469 0.95 -4.05 -19.79
CA GLU A 469 1.97 -3.01 -19.93
C GLU A 469 3.01 -3.36 -21.01
N ALA A 470 3.49 -4.62 -21.04
CA ALA A 470 4.44 -5.10 -22.04
C ALA A 470 3.88 -5.04 -23.47
N PHE A 471 2.61 -5.41 -23.67
CA PHE A 471 1.94 -5.34 -24.97
C PHE A 471 1.57 -3.91 -25.39
N ILE A 472 1.18 -3.04 -24.45
CA ILE A 472 0.91 -1.62 -24.74
C ILE A 472 2.19 -0.91 -25.18
N LYS A 473 3.32 -1.16 -24.48
CA LYS A 473 4.65 -0.62 -24.84
C LYS A 473 5.18 -1.15 -26.18
N ALA A 474 4.58 -2.19 -26.77
CA ALA A 474 4.90 -2.65 -28.12
C ALA A 474 4.31 -1.75 -29.23
N GLY A 475 3.33 -0.91 -28.91
CA GLY A 475 2.62 -0.01 -29.83
C GLY A 475 1.19 -0.48 -30.15
N VAL A 476 0.28 0.49 -30.33
CA VAL A 476 -1.16 0.25 -30.57
C VAL A 476 -1.40 -0.66 -31.79
N ASP A 477 -0.63 -0.48 -32.87
CA ASP A 477 -0.81 -1.27 -34.09
C ASP A 477 -0.23 -2.68 -33.98
N TRP A 478 0.81 -2.88 -33.15
CA TRP A 478 1.28 -4.23 -32.82
C TRP A 478 0.19 -5.03 -32.10
N GLY A 479 -0.48 -4.41 -31.12
CA GLY A 479 -1.60 -5.01 -30.38
C GLY A 479 -2.82 -5.33 -31.26
N LYS A 480 -3.15 -4.47 -32.24
CA LYS A 480 -4.22 -4.74 -33.22
C LYS A 480 -3.87 -5.93 -34.13
N LYS A 481 -2.65 -5.98 -34.68
CA LYS A 481 -2.18 -7.08 -35.55
C LYS A 481 -2.16 -8.42 -34.81
N ASN A 482 -1.74 -8.42 -33.55
CA ASN A 482 -1.53 -9.62 -32.73
C ASN A 482 -2.69 -9.89 -31.75
N LEU A 483 -3.89 -9.37 -31.99
CA LEU A 483 -4.99 -9.39 -31.02
C LEU A 483 -5.30 -10.81 -30.49
N ALA A 484 -5.42 -11.79 -31.37
CA ALA A 484 -5.67 -13.19 -31.00
C ALA A 484 -4.55 -13.76 -30.11
N PHE A 485 -3.29 -13.56 -30.50
CA PHE A 485 -2.11 -13.97 -29.73
C PHE A 485 -2.06 -13.30 -28.36
N THR A 486 -2.37 -12.00 -28.25
CA THR A 486 -2.41 -11.31 -26.94
C THR A 486 -3.55 -11.80 -26.05
N ALA A 487 -4.69 -12.21 -26.62
CA ALA A 487 -5.79 -12.80 -25.87
C ALA A 487 -5.43 -14.21 -25.37
N GLU A 488 -4.81 -15.03 -26.22
CA GLU A 488 -4.29 -16.36 -25.89
C GLU A 488 -3.23 -16.28 -24.78
N PHE A 489 -2.27 -15.35 -24.87
CA PHE A 489 -1.23 -15.17 -23.85
C PHE A 489 -1.81 -14.81 -22.47
N LYS A 490 -2.84 -13.96 -22.45
CA LYS A 490 -3.57 -13.61 -21.22
C LYS A 490 -4.40 -14.78 -20.68
N ALA A 491 -5.05 -15.55 -21.57
CA ALA A 491 -5.78 -16.75 -21.18
C ALA A 491 -4.85 -17.78 -20.55
N ASN A 492 -3.74 -18.11 -21.21
CA ASN A 492 -2.71 -19.03 -20.69
C ASN A 492 -2.14 -18.54 -19.34
N THR A 493 -1.94 -17.24 -19.16
CA THR A 493 -1.51 -16.70 -17.86
C THR A 493 -2.57 -16.87 -16.76
N ALA A 494 -3.86 -16.67 -17.09
CA ALA A 494 -4.95 -16.94 -16.15
C ALA A 494 -5.04 -18.44 -15.80
N VAL A 495 -4.76 -19.34 -16.74
CA VAL A 495 -4.70 -20.78 -16.50
C VAL A 495 -3.63 -21.13 -15.46
N PHE A 496 -2.41 -20.60 -15.58
CA PHE A 496 -1.37 -20.75 -14.57
C PHE A 496 -1.83 -20.27 -13.17
N ALA A 497 -2.42 -19.08 -13.10
CA ALA A 497 -2.91 -18.52 -11.84
C ALA A 497 -4.06 -19.35 -11.23
N ALA A 498 -4.89 -20.01 -12.05
CA ALA A 498 -5.94 -20.91 -11.59
C ALA A 498 -5.37 -22.20 -10.98
N PHE A 499 -4.34 -22.82 -11.58
CA PHE A 499 -3.66 -23.97 -10.98
C PHE A 499 -3.02 -23.61 -9.64
N LYS A 500 -2.31 -22.48 -9.58
CA LYS A 500 -1.74 -21.97 -8.32
C LYS A 500 -2.82 -21.74 -7.25
N ALA A 501 -3.93 -21.11 -7.60
CA ALA A 501 -5.03 -20.83 -6.67
C ALA A 501 -5.81 -22.07 -6.20
N HIS A 502 -5.82 -23.15 -7.01
CA HIS A 502 -6.38 -24.45 -6.64
C HIS A 502 -5.48 -25.19 -5.65
N ASP A 503 -4.19 -25.30 -5.99
CA ASP A 503 -3.15 -25.94 -5.18
C ASP A 503 -3.06 -25.27 -3.79
N GLN A 504 -2.91 -23.95 -3.76
CA GLN A 504 -2.97 -23.17 -2.51
C GLN A 504 -4.31 -23.31 -1.78
N GLY A 505 -5.42 -23.38 -2.51
CA GLY A 505 -6.75 -23.56 -1.93
C GLY A 505 -6.89 -24.91 -1.21
N LYS A 506 -6.36 -25.99 -1.78
CA LYS A 506 -6.34 -27.34 -1.18
C LYS A 506 -5.56 -27.33 0.14
N GLU A 507 -4.33 -26.84 0.13
CA GLU A 507 -3.46 -26.76 1.32
C GLU A 507 -4.10 -25.95 2.45
N ILE A 508 -4.72 -24.81 2.11
CA ILE A 508 -5.49 -24.01 3.07
C ILE A 508 -6.70 -24.80 3.59
N ALA A 509 -7.45 -25.50 2.72
CA ALA A 509 -8.62 -26.27 3.13
C ALA A 509 -8.28 -27.46 4.04
N MET A 510 -7.10 -28.07 3.90
CA MET A 510 -6.62 -29.13 4.80
C MET A 510 -6.45 -28.64 6.26
N GLN A 511 -6.22 -27.34 6.47
CA GLN A 511 -6.07 -26.77 7.80
C GLN A 511 -7.40 -26.52 8.55
N LEU A 512 -8.55 -26.82 7.94
CA LEU A 512 -9.87 -26.55 8.55
C LEU A 512 -10.20 -27.43 9.75
N THR A 513 -9.62 -28.63 9.84
CA THR A 513 -9.94 -29.62 10.88
C THR A 513 -8.76 -29.89 11.81
N ASN A 514 -9.07 -30.19 13.07
CA ASN A 514 -8.16 -30.78 14.05
C ASN A 514 -7.86 -32.25 13.70
N ALA A 515 -6.90 -32.85 14.41
CA ALA A 515 -6.53 -34.27 14.23
C ALA A 515 -7.66 -35.27 14.54
N ASP A 516 -8.66 -34.87 15.32
CA ASP A 516 -9.87 -35.64 15.63
C ASP A 516 -11.01 -35.45 14.59
N GLY A 517 -10.76 -34.71 13.50
CA GLY A 517 -11.75 -34.36 12.49
C GLY A 517 -12.72 -33.23 12.88
N SER A 518 -12.62 -32.66 14.09
CA SER A 518 -13.43 -31.51 14.50
C SER A 518 -13.03 -30.24 13.77
N LEU A 519 -14.00 -29.34 13.49
CA LEU A 519 -13.73 -28.09 12.79
C LEU A 519 -13.01 -27.10 13.73
N LYS A 520 -11.86 -26.56 13.31
CA LYS A 520 -11.14 -25.51 14.03
C LYS A 520 -11.98 -24.23 14.15
N SER A 521 -11.70 -23.40 15.16
CA SER A 521 -12.25 -22.03 15.18
C SER A 521 -11.61 -21.17 14.08
N ILE A 522 -12.34 -20.15 13.58
CA ILE A 522 -11.83 -19.27 12.51
C ILE A 522 -10.52 -18.57 12.90
N SER A 523 -10.34 -18.23 14.18
CA SER A 523 -9.11 -17.63 14.70
C SER A 523 -7.96 -18.63 14.72
N GLN A 524 -8.19 -19.88 15.13
CA GLN A 524 -7.18 -20.92 15.10
C GLN A 524 -6.77 -21.28 13.67
N PHE A 525 -7.75 -21.51 12.79
CA PHE A 525 -7.55 -21.73 11.37
C PHE A 525 -6.71 -20.63 10.72
N LYS A 526 -7.03 -19.35 10.96
CA LYS A 526 -6.25 -18.22 10.43
C LYS A 526 -4.83 -18.16 10.97
N ARG A 527 -4.59 -18.51 12.24
CA ARG A 527 -3.24 -18.60 12.82
C ARG A 527 -2.43 -19.71 12.18
N ASP A 528 -2.99 -20.91 12.07
CA ASP A 528 -2.30 -22.08 11.51
C ASP A 528 -1.95 -21.85 10.04
N VAL A 529 -2.88 -21.32 9.24
CA VAL A 529 -2.62 -20.97 7.83
C VAL A 529 -1.58 -19.85 7.70
N LYS A 530 -1.53 -18.86 8.62
CA LYS A 530 -0.48 -17.82 8.62
C LYS A 530 0.91 -18.37 9.00
N LYS A 531 0.98 -19.40 9.84
CA LYS A 531 2.25 -20.08 10.18
C LYS A 531 2.81 -20.89 9.00
N ILE A 532 1.93 -21.48 8.19
CA ILE A 532 2.30 -22.29 7.02
C ILE A 532 2.60 -21.41 5.81
N ILE A 533 1.77 -20.39 5.60
CA ILE A 533 1.85 -19.50 4.45
C ILE A 533 2.30 -18.13 4.95
N ASP A 534 3.61 -17.97 5.04
CA ASP A 534 4.27 -16.72 5.42
C ASP A 534 3.96 -15.61 4.37
N PRO A 535 3.51 -14.40 4.79
CA PRO A 535 3.27 -13.27 3.90
C PRO A 535 4.48 -12.88 3.03
N LYS A 536 5.70 -12.95 3.57
CA LYS A 536 6.94 -12.60 2.86
C LYS A 536 7.20 -13.57 1.73
N TRP A 537 7.14 -14.88 2.01
CA TRP A 537 7.31 -15.90 0.99
C TRP A 537 6.23 -15.79 -0.10
N ARG A 538 4.96 -15.50 0.23
CA ARG A 538 3.94 -15.21 -0.81
C ARG A 538 4.33 -14.06 -1.73
N LYS A 539 4.84 -12.95 -1.18
CA LYS A 539 5.22 -11.76 -1.96
C LYS A 539 6.45 -12.04 -2.85
N GLU A 540 7.52 -12.63 -2.29
CA GLU A 540 8.75 -12.96 -3.03
C GLU A 540 8.50 -13.93 -4.20
N TRP A 541 7.64 -14.93 -4.01
CA TRP A 541 7.25 -15.87 -5.07
C TRP A 541 6.37 -15.24 -6.16
N LEU A 542 5.39 -14.42 -5.77
CA LEU A 542 4.56 -13.69 -6.72
C LEU A 542 5.40 -12.70 -7.54
N GLU A 543 6.44 -12.10 -6.94
CA GLU A 543 7.37 -11.21 -7.62
C GLU A 543 8.21 -11.95 -8.68
N ALA A 544 8.73 -13.14 -8.34
CA ALA A 544 9.47 -13.98 -9.29
C ALA A 544 8.61 -14.42 -10.49
N GLU A 545 7.35 -14.78 -10.23
CA GLU A 545 6.36 -15.12 -11.28
C GLU A 545 6.04 -13.90 -12.15
N TYR A 546 5.74 -12.76 -11.54
CA TYR A 546 5.43 -11.51 -12.23
C TYR A 546 6.59 -11.08 -13.14
N ASN A 547 7.81 -11.00 -12.60
CA ASN A 547 9.01 -10.60 -13.35
C ASN A 547 9.26 -11.53 -14.56
N THR A 548 9.01 -12.81 -14.37
CA THR A 548 9.16 -13.82 -15.43
C THR A 548 8.06 -13.67 -16.49
N ALA A 549 6.79 -13.50 -16.09
CA ALA A 549 5.67 -13.28 -17.00
C ALA A 549 5.84 -12.02 -17.87
N VAL A 550 6.27 -10.90 -17.28
CA VAL A 550 6.56 -9.65 -17.99
C VAL A 550 7.72 -9.83 -18.98
N ARG A 551 8.77 -10.59 -18.61
CA ARG A 551 9.91 -10.85 -19.50
C ARG A 551 9.54 -11.75 -20.66
N SER A 552 8.78 -12.81 -20.42
CA SER A 552 8.23 -13.67 -21.47
C SER A 552 7.30 -12.90 -22.41
N ALA A 553 6.46 -11.99 -21.91
CA ALA A 553 5.63 -11.13 -22.76
C ALA A 553 6.46 -10.17 -23.62
N ARG A 554 7.51 -9.54 -23.06
CA ARG A 554 8.46 -8.71 -23.82
C ARG A 554 9.26 -9.53 -24.85
N MET A 555 9.64 -10.77 -24.52
CA MET A 555 10.27 -11.68 -25.47
C MET A 555 9.30 -12.07 -26.59
N ALA A 556 8.04 -12.37 -26.29
CA ALA A 556 7.03 -12.68 -27.29
C ALA A 556 6.79 -11.52 -28.28
N VAL A 557 6.78 -10.27 -27.79
CA VAL A 557 6.77 -9.06 -28.64
C VAL A 557 7.98 -9.01 -29.56
N ASN A 558 9.18 -9.22 -29.01
CA ASN A 558 10.42 -9.18 -29.78
C ASN A 558 10.48 -10.32 -30.81
N TRP A 559 10.02 -11.52 -30.44
CA TRP A 559 9.97 -12.68 -31.32
C TRP A 559 9.11 -12.42 -32.56
N LYS A 560 7.91 -11.86 -32.39
CA LYS A 560 7.06 -11.45 -33.52
C LYS A 560 7.76 -10.41 -34.42
N LYS A 561 8.53 -9.48 -33.85
CA LYS A 561 9.34 -8.51 -34.62
C LYS A 561 10.52 -9.16 -35.34
N PHE A 562 11.13 -10.21 -34.77
CA PHE A 562 12.18 -10.99 -35.44
C PHE A 562 11.61 -11.77 -36.64
N GLU A 563 10.42 -12.38 -36.49
CA GLU A 563 9.69 -13.00 -37.60
C GLU A 563 9.34 -11.97 -38.70
N GLU A 564 8.88 -10.77 -38.33
CA GLU A 564 8.59 -9.65 -39.25
C GLU A 564 9.82 -9.08 -39.98
N THR A 565 11.04 -9.29 -39.48
CA THR A 565 12.30 -8.69 -40.02
C THR A 565 13.36 -9.72 -40.41
N LYS A 566 12.97 -10.99 -40.52
CA LYS A 566 13.83 -12.14 -40.84
C LYS A 566 14.50 -12.06 -42.21
N ASP A 567 13.90 -11.31 -43.14
CA ASP A 567 14.46 -11.01 -44.46
C ASP A 567 15.69 -10.10 -44.39
N LEU A 568 15.72 -9.16 -43.43
CA LEU A 568 16.84 -8.27 -43.17
C LEU A 568 17.85 -8.86 -42.17
N TYR A 569 17.36 -9.56 -41.15
CA TYR A 569 18.16 -10.10 -40.04
C TYR A 569 17.79 -11.57 -39.79
N PRO A 570 18.33 -12.52 -40.59
CA PRO A 570 17.91 -13.93 -40.56
C PRO A 570 18.38 -14.70 -39.31
N ASN A 571 19.31 -14.14 -38.54
CA ASN A 571 19.93 -14.79 -37.38
C ASN A 571 19.59 -14.07 -36.07
N LEU A 572 19.67 -14.81 -34.97
CA LEU A 572 19.48 -14.33 -33.61
C LEU A 572 20.76 -14.50 -32.81
N GLU A 573 21.14 -13.50 -32.01
CA GLU A 573 22.28 -13.53 -31.10
C GLU A 573 21.80 -13.59 -29.64
N TYR A 574 22.25 -14.60 -28.90
CA TYR A 574 21.96 -14.73 -27.46
C TYR A 574 22.83 -13.74 -26.67
N MET A 575 22.17 -12.82 -25.97
CA MET A 575 22.83 -11.70 -25.29
C MET A 575 23.22 -12.03 -23.85
N PRO A 576 24.36 -11.50 -23.36
CA PRO A 576 24.74 -11.59 -21.96
C PRO A 576 23.65 -11.11 -20.99
N SER A 577 23.60 -11.77 -19.83
CA SER A 577 22.69 -11.39 -18.75
C SER A 577 23.02 -10.00 -18.20
N ARG A 578 21.99 -9.20 -17.91
CA ARG A 578 22.13 -7.91 -17.22
C ARG A 578 22.12 -8.02 -15.69
N ALA A 579 22.23 -9.24 -15.15
CA ALA A 579 22.34 -9.48 -13.71
C ALA A 579 23.68 -8.98 -13.17
N ALA A 580 23.69 -8.40 -11.96
CA ALA A 580 24.95 -8.14 -11.25
C ALA A 580 25.73 -9.44 -10.96
N ASN A 581 25.00 -10.54 -10.73
CA ASN A 581 25.55 -11.88 -10.53
C ASN A 581 24.94 -12.86 -11.58
N PRO A 582 25.54 -12.98 -12.79
CA PRO A 582 25.04 -13.88 -13.83
C PRO A 582 25.27 -15.36 -13.52
N ARG A 583 24.20 -16.18 -13.63
CA ARG A 583 24.27 -17.65 -13.51
C ARG A 583 25.19 -18.24 -14.57
N ASP A 584 26.10 -19.13 -14.14
CA ASP A 584 27.11 -19.72 -15.02
C ASP A 584 26.51 -20.66 -16.08
N GLU A 585 25.41 -21.34 -15.75
CA GLU A 585 24.64 -22.25 -16.62
C GLU A 585 24.23 -21.62 -17.96
N HIS A 586 23.99 -20.30 -17.98
CA HIS A 586 23.58 -19.55 -19.17
C HIS A 586 24.76 -18.89 -19.90
N ARG A 587 25.96 -18.78 -19.27
CA ARG A 587 27.13 -18.12 -19.88
C ARG A 587 27.60 -18.83 -21.14
N ARG A 588 27.49 -20.17 -21.17
CA ARG A 588 27.79 -21.02 -22.34
C ARG A 588 26.97 -20.69 -23.59
N PHE A 589 25.86 -19.95 -23.45
CA PHE A 589 25.03 -19.54 -24.58
C PHE A 589 25.38 -18.13 -25.10
N TRP A 590 26.11 -17.30 -24.36
CA TRP A 590 26.37 -15.91 -24.75
C TRP A 590 27.17 -15.81 -26.05
N GLY A 591 26.72 -14.96 -26.98
CA GLY A 591 27.34 -14.81 -28.29
C GLY A 591 27.01 -15.94 -29.28
N THR A 592 26.15 -16.90 -28.91
CA THR A 592 25.59 -17.88 -29.86
C THR A 592 24.77 -17.16 -30.91
N ILE A 593 25.12 -17.32 -32.18
CA ILE A 593 24.40 -16.77 -33.33
C ILE A 593 23.85 -17.92 -34.17
N LEU A 594 22.53 -18.07 -34.21
CA LEU A 594 21.86 -19.16 -34.95
C LEU A 594 20.68 -18.60 -35.77
N PRO A 595 20.31 -19.21 -36.90
CA PRO A 595 19.13 -18.81 -37.68
C PRO A 595 17.86 -18.77 -36.82
N ILE A 596 16.92 -17.87 -37.13
CA ILE A 596 15.65 -17.73 -36.39
C ILE A 596 14.90 -19.07 -36.23
N GLU A 597 14.95 -19.93 -37.25
CA GLU A 597 14.28 -21.24 -37.27
C GLU A 597 15.08 -22.37 -36.61
N HIS A 598 16.26 -22.10 -36.03
CA HIS A 598 17.07 -23.16 -35.44
C HIS A 598 16.39 -23.73 -34.17
N PRO A 599 16.28 -25.06 -34.00
CA PRO A 599 15.56 -25.68 -32.87
C PRO A 599 16.04 -25.26 -31.47
N PHE A 600 17.27 -24.72 -31.36
CA PHE A 600 17.78 -24.03 -30.17
C PHE A 600 16.78 -23.00 -29.62
N TRP A 601 16.16 -22.18 -30.47
CA TRP A 601 15.24 -21.13 -30.01
C TRP A 601 13.88 -21.65 -29.55
N ALA A 602 13.49 -22.88 -29.90
CA ALA A 602 12.30 -23.50 -29.31
C ALA A 602 12.53 -23.94 -27.85
N LYS A 603 13.78 -24.31 -27.52
CA LYS A 603 14.15 -24.91 -26.21
C LYS A 603 14.88 -23.95 -25.24
N GLN A 604 15.65 -22.98 -25.76
CA GLN A 604 16.59 -22.15 -24.99
C GLN A 604 16.28 -20.65 -25.01
N THR A 605 15.13 -20.23 -25.56
CA THR A 605 14.73 -18.80 -25.60
C THR A 605 14.54 -18.24 -24.17
N PRO A 606 15.19 -17.13 -23.80
CA PRO A 606 14.99 -16.50 -22.50
C PRO A 606 13.55 -16.00 -22.28
N PRO A 607 13.02 -16.03 -21.04
CA PRO A 607 13.70 -16.42 -19.81
C PRO A 607 13.82 -17.94 -19.66
N SER A 608 15.05 -18.43 -19.45
CA SER A 608 15.35 -19.88 -19.31
C SER A 608 15.15 -20.43 -17.89
N LEU A 609 14.87 -19.56 -16.91
CA LEU A 609 14.64 -19.86 -15.49
C LEU A 609 13.93 -18.65 -14.82
N TRP A 610 13.38 -18.83 -13.62
CA TRP A 610 12.80 -17.74 -12.82
C TRP A 610 13.79 -16.57 -12.65
N ASN A 611 13.28 -15.33 -12.81
CA ASN A 611 14.05 -14.09 -12.78
C ASN A 611 15.26 -14.03 -13.76
N CYS A 612 15.26 -14.80 -14.86
CA CYS A 612 16.35 -14.74 -15.84
C CYS A 612 16.43 -13.37 -16.53
N LEU A 613 17.66 -12.82 -16.61
CA LEU A 613 17.96 -11.48 -17.15
C LEU A 613 18.69 -11.51 -18.50
N CYS A 614 18.74 -12.68 -19.15
CA CYS A 614 19.26 -12.85 -20.52
C CYS A 614 18.26 -12.33 -21.56
N GLY A 615 18.71 -12.16 -22.80
CA GLY A 615 17.85 -11.74 -23.92
C GLY A 615 18.40 -12.20 -25.26
N ILE A 616 17.71 -11.82 -26.33
CA ILE A 616 18.09 -12.12 -27.72
C ILE A 616 17.99 -10.82 -28.53
N ARG A 617 18.84 -10.65 -29.55
CA ARG A 617 18.67 -9.64 -30.61
C ARG A 617 18.70 -10.28 -31.99
N ALA A 618 18.01 -9.66 -32.95
CA ALA A 618 18.20 -9.98 -34.36
C ALA A 618 19.56 -9.48 -34.87
N THR A 619 20.16 -10.19 -35.83
CA THR A 619 21.43 -9.85 -36.46
C THR A 619 21.57 -10.48 -37.85
N ASP A 620 22.41 -9.86 -38.66
CA ASP A 620 22.90 -10.28 -39.97
C ASP A 620 24.26 -11.02 -39.90
N LYS A 621 24.90 -11.03 -38.73
CA LYS A 621 26.18 -11.71 -38.47
C LYS A 621 26.16 -13.19 -38.88
N PRO A 622 27.31 -13.76 -39.28
CA PRO A 622 27.41 -15.19 -39.61
C PRO A 622 27.07 -16.09 -38.42
N VAL A 623 26.52 -17.26 -38.75
CA VAL A 623 26.11 -18.31 -37.81
C VAL A 623 27.31 -18.92 -37.10
N THR A 624 27.22 -19.11 -35.79
CA THR A 624 28.18 -19.86 -34.98
C THR A 624 27.78 -21.34 -34.89
N ALA A 625 28.71 -22.21 -34.49
CA ALA A 625 28.34 -23.56 -34.06
C ALA A 625 27.34 -23.49 -32.87
N PRO A 626 26.35 -24.41 -32.79
CA PRO A 626 25.47 -24.49 -31.62
C PRO A 626 26.28 -24.97 -30.38
N PRO A 627 26.06 -24.40 -29.19
CA PRO A 627 26.80 -24.76 -27.97
C PRO A 627 26.65 -26.24 -27.59
N GLU A 628 27.73 -26.90 -27.19
CA GLU A 628 27.68 -28.32 -26.86
C GLU A 628 26.71 -28.62 -25.69
N GLY A 629 25.94 -29.71 -25.82
CA GLY A 629 24.96 -30.13 -24.81
C GLY A 629 23.76 -29.17 -24.65
N TRP A 630 23.47 -28.28 -25.62
CA TRP A 630 22.33 -27.34 -25.55
C TRP A 630 20.95 -28.00 -25.45
N GLU A 631 20.82 -29.28 -25.82
CA GLU A 631 19.57 -30.04 -25.71
C GLU A 631 19.34 -30.68 -24.33
N SER A 632 20.34 -30.60 -23.44
CA SER A 632 20.37 -31.28 -22.14
C SER A 632 20.27 -30.31 -20.96
N ASN A 633 19.79 -30.82 -19.82
CA ASN A 633 19.64 -30.08 -18.56
C ASN A 633 18.81 -28.79 -18.70
N ILE A 634 17.65 -28.91 -19.35
CA ILE A 634 16.66 -27.84 -19.51
C ILE A 634 15.59 -28.02 -18.43
N ASP A 635 15.27 -26.97 -17.67
CA ASP A 635 14.12 -26.99 -16.76
C ASP A 635 12.83 -27.18 -17.59
N PRO A 636 12.02 -28.24 -17.36
CA PRO A 636 10.81 -28.50 -18.14
C PRO A 636 9.80 -27.33 -18.15
N VAL A 637 9.76 -26.51 -17.08
CA VAL A 637 8.93 -25.30 -16.97
C VAL A 637 9.39 -24.21 -17.93
N PHE A 638 10.67 -24.18 -18.29
CA PHE A 638 11.28 -23.19 -19.17
C PHE A 638 11.66 -23.71 -20.55
N ASN A 639 11.42 -24.99 -20.83
CA ASN A 639 11.49 -25.59 -22.17
C ASN A 639 10.31 -25.09 -23.04
N ASN A 640 10.37 -23.81 -23.43
CA ASN A 640 9.28 -23.05 -24.02
C ASN A 640 9.80 -21.82 -24.78
N ASN A 641 9.21 -21.50 -25.92
CA ASN A 641 9.38 -20.20 -26.57
C ASN A 641 8.08 -19.37 -26.44
N PRO A 642 8.04 -18.33 -25.59
CA PRO A 642 6.84 -17.51 -25.37
C PRO A 642 6.29 -16.83 -26.63
N GLY A 643 7.12 -16.58 -27.65
CA GLY A 643 6.72 -16.01 -28.93
C GLY A 643 6.05 -16.98 -29.89
N GLN A 644 6.27 -18.29 -29.68
CA GLN A 644 5.68 -19.37 -30.48
C GLN A 644 4.44 -19.97 -29.79
N THR A 645 4.48 -20.18 -28.48
CA THR A 645 3.46 -20.93 -27.73
C THR A 645 2.35 -20.06 -27.13
N ALA A 646 2.54 -18.74 -27.09
CA ALA A 646 1.74 -17.82 -26.28
C ALA A 646 1.64 -18.23 -24.79
N LYS A 647 2.59 -19.00 -24.25
CA LYS A 647 2.67 -19.32 -22.81
C LYS A 647 3.90 -18.65 -22.21
N PHE A 648 3.78 -18.05 -21.03
CA PHE A 648 4.92 -17.37 -20.39
C PHE A 648 5.95 -18.34 -19.79
N VAL A 649 5.49 -19.54 -19.43
CA VAL A 649 6.24 -20.76 -19.04
C VAL A 649 5.49 -21.97 -19.60
N ASN A 650 6.10 -23.15 -19.65
CA ASN A 650 5.39 -24.39 -19.91
C ASN A 650 4.51 -24.75 -18.70
N ILE A 651 3.24 -24.35 -18.76
CA ILE A 651 2.29 -24.43 -17.62
C ILE A 651 2.09 -25.88 -17.16
N ASP A 652 2.00 -26.81 -18.11
CA ASP A 652 1.70 -28.22 -17.88
C ASP A 652 2.83 -28.93 -17.11
N GLU A 653 4.07 -28.40 -17.23
CA GLU A 653 5.24 -28.88 -16.49
C GLU A 653 5.37 -28.30 -15.07
N THR A 654 4.59 -27.28 -14.72
CA THR A 654 4.65 -26.63 -13.40
C THR A 654 4.17 -27.56 -12.27
N GLY A 655 4.74 -27.37 -11.08
CA GLY A 655 4.31 -28.12 -9.89
C GLY A 655 2.81 -27.94 -9.57
N TYR A 656 2.23 -26.79 -9.88
CA TYR A 656 0.80 -26.52 -9.68
C TYR A 656 -0.10 -27.34 -10.63
N ALA A 657 0.27 -27.46 -11.91
CA ALA A 657 -0.46 -28.27 -12.87
C ALA A 657 -0.34 -29.77 -12.55
N LYS A 658 0.87 -30.25 -12.26
CA LYS A 658 1.14 -31.67 -11.94
C LYS A 658 0.46 -32.19 -10.67
N ARG A 659 0.02 -31.30 -9.76
CA ARG A 659 -0.76 -31.63 -8.55
C ARG A 659 -2.28 -31.44 -8.73
N THR A 660 -2.71 -31.11 -9.94
CA THR A 660 -4.12 -30.97 -10.34
C THR A 660 -4.58 -32.22 -11.07
N ASP A 661 -5.79 -32.68 -10.74
CA ASP A 661 -6.44 -33.82 -11.40
C ASP A 661 -6.92 -33.45 -12.82
N GLU A 662 -6.82 -34.39 -13.76
CA GLU A 662 -7.06 -34.16 -15.19
C GLU A 662 -8.52 -33.81 -15.52
N ALA A 663 -9.49 -34.35 -14.78
CA ALA A 663 -10.91 -33.99 -14.93
C ALA A 663 -11.22 -32.61 -14.36
N LEU A 664 -10.52 -32.20 -13.29
CA LEU A 664 -10.59 -30.85 -12.73
C LEU A 664 -9.95 -29.80 -13.64
N MET A 665 -8.88 -30.16 -14.36
CA MET A 665 -8.15 -29.31 -15.32
C MET A 665 -9.10 -28.54 -16.25
N SER A 666 -9.96 -29.26 -16.97
CA SER A 666 -10.90 -28.66 -17.96
C SER A 666 -11.91 -27.69 -17.33
N ALA A 667 -12.41 -28.00 -16.14
CA ALA A 667 -13.33 -27.13 -15.41
C ALA A 667 -12.64 -25.85 -14.89
N MET A 668 -11.35 -25.95 -14.53
CA MET A 668 -10.54 -24.81 -14.11
C MET A 668 -10.20 -23.88 -15.27
N LEU A 669 -9.86 -24.42 -16.45
CA LEU A 669 -9.67 -23.64 -17.68
C LEU A 669 -10.90 -22.78 -17.99
N GLN A 670 -12.08 -23.40 -18.00
CA GLN A 670 -13.35 -22.72 -18.27
C GLN A 670 -13.64 -21.62 -17.24
N ARG A 671 -13.40 -21.89 -15.95
CA ARG A 671 -13.65 -20.91 -14.89
C ARG A 671 -12.64 -19.77 -14.88
N ALA A 672 -11.36 -20.04 -15.13
CA ALA A 672 -10.32 -19.01 -15.23
C ALA A 672 -10.63 -18.00 -16.34
N SER A 673 -11.11 -18.48 -17.48
CA SER A 673 -11.57 -17.64 -18.59
C SER A 673 -12.73 -16.71 -18.19
N ILE A 674 -13.70 -17.20 -17.42
CA ILE A 674 -14.84 -16.40 -16.94
C ILE A 674 -14.40 -15.33 -15.94
N GLU A 675 -13.57 -15.69 -14.95
CA GLU A 675 -13.08 -14.76 -13.93
C GLU A 675 -12.15 -13.69 -14.56
N GLN A 676 -11.31 -14.06 -15.52
CA GLN A 676 -10.47 -13.12 -16.29
C GLN A 676 -11.31 -12.13 -17.13
N SER A 677 -12.36 -12.62 -17.79
CA SER A 677 -13.30 -11.76 -18.53
C SER A 677 -14.00 -10.78 -17.58
N LEU A 678 -14.42 -11.22 -16.38
CA LEU A 678 -15.01 -10.37 -15.35
C LEU A 678 -14.05 -9.27 -14.85
N ILE A 679 -12.80 -9.60 -14.53
CA ILE A 679 -11.79 -8.63 -14.08
C ILE A 679 -11.56 -7.56 -15.14
N THR A 680 -11.43 -7.97 -16.41
CA THR A 680 -11.27 -7.05 -17.55
C THR A 680 -12.49 -6.14 -17.69
N LYS A 681 -13.71 -6.67 -17.51
CA LYS A 681 -14.97 -5.94 -17.58
C LYS A 681 -15.18 -4.95 -16.44
N LEU A 682 -14.65 -5.22 -15.25
CA LEU A 682 -14.74 -4.33 -14.08
C LEU A 682 -13.73 -3.18 -14.10
N ASN A 683 -12.66 -3.27 -14.90
CA ASN A 683 -11.58 -2.29 -14.97
C ASN A 683 -11.77 -1.25 -16.10
N VAL A 684 -13.01 -1.04 -16.55
CA VAL A 684 -13.38 0.02 -17.51
C VAL A 684 -13.84 1.28 -16.78
N GLU A 685 -13.91 2.41 -17.48
CA GLU A 685 -14.51 3.63 -16.94
C GLU A 685 -16.05 3.50 -16.80
N TYR A 686 -16.60 4.06 -15.73
CA TYR A 686 -17.99 3.93 -15.33
C TYR A 686 -18.67 5.28 -15.05
N LYS A 687 -19.84 5.51 -15.64
CA LYS A 687 -20.73 6.64 -15.34
C LYS A 687 -21.78 6.24 -14.29
N ARG A 688 -21.70 6.83 -13.10
CA ARG A 688 -22.62 6.58 -11.98
C ARG A 688 -23.96 7.32 -12.13
N THR A 689 -25.05 6.64 -11.78
CA THR A 689 -26.38 7.24 -11.55
C THR A 689 -26.82 6.91 -10.13
N ASN A 690 -26.99 7.93 -9.27
CA ASN A 690 -27.46 7.80 -7.89
C ASN A 690 -28.98 7.93 -7.79
N PHE A 691 -29.59 7.27 -6.79
CA PHE A 691 -31.03 7.34 -6.51
C PHE A 691 -31.31 7.74 -5.05
N LYS A 692 -32.47 8.36 -4.80
CA LYS A 692 -32.89 8.84 -3.46
C LYS A 692 -32.96 7.75 -2.39
N SER A 693 -33.05 6.49 -2.78
CA SER A 693 -32.98 5.28 -1.95
C SER A 693 -31.58 4.96 -1.38
N GLY A 694 -30.55 5.73 -1.72
CA GLY A 694 -29.14 5.40 -1.40
C GLY A 694 -28.52 4.33 -2.30
N GLY A 695 -29.28 3.82 -3.28
CA GLY A 695 -28.79 2.92 -4.32
C GLY A 695 -28.16 3.65 -5.49
N TYR A 696 -27.38 2.93 -6.30
CA TYR A 696 -26.81 3.46 -7.55
C TYR A 696 -26.71 2.39 -8.64
N LEU A 697 -26.63 2.86 -9.89
CA LEU A 697 -26.28 2.06 -11.06
C LEU A 697 -25.11 2.70 -11.80
N ASP A 698 -23.98 2.00 -11.88
CA ASP A 698 -22.83 2.38 -12.70
C ASP A 698 -22.95 1.72 -14.07
N LYS A 699 -22.86 2.52 -15.14
CA LYS A 699 -22.87 2.03 -16.54
C LYS A 699 -21.49 2.22 -17.17
N PRO A 700 -20.96 1.25 -17.94
CA PRO A 700 -19.67 1.39 -18.59
C PRO A 700 -19.71 2.51 -19.65
N VAL A 701 -18.63 3.27 -19.79
CA VAL A 701 -18.48 4.34 -20.79
C VAL A 701 -18.15 3.76 -22.18
N ALA A 702 -17.54 2.58 -22.22
CA ALA A 702 -17.16 1.87 -23.45
C ALA A 702 -17.57 0.39 -23.41
N GLY A 703 -17.86 -0.18 -24.59
CA GLY A 703 -18.32 -1.56 -24.78
C GLY A 703 -19.83 -1.64 -25.05
N SER A 704 -20.21 -2.11 -26.24
CA SER A 704 -21.61 -2.15 -26.69
C SER A 704 -22.27 -3.49 -26.34
N GLN A 705 -23.26 -3.47 -25.45
CA GLN A 705 -24.23 -4.57 -25.34
C GLN A 705 -25.19 -4.56 -26.56
N ASN A 706 -25.93 -5.64 -26.78
CA ASN A 706 -27.09 -5.60 -27.68
C ASN A 706 -28.11 -4.62 -27.09
N LYS A 707 -28.54 -3.60 -27.85
CA LYS A 707 -29.46 -2.54 -27.40
C LYS A 707 -30.71 -3.05 -26.67
N VAL A 708 -31.24 -4.21 -27.07
CA VAL A 708 -32.43 -4.83 -26.44
C VAL A 708 -32.09 -5.40 -25.06
N GLU A 709 -30.97 -6.11 -24.96
CA GLU A 709 -30.47 -6.70 -23.72
C GLU A 709 -29.98 -5.63 -22.73
N GLU A 710 -29.35 -4.57 -23.23
CA GLU A 710 -28.93 -3.42 -22.45
C GLU A 710 -30.14 -2.71 -21.83
N ALA A 711 -31.21 -2.48 -22.61
CA ALA A 711 -32.44 -1.88 -22.12
C ALA A 711 -33.12 -2.74 -21.04
N LYS A 712 -33.17 -4.07 -21.24
CA LYS A 712 -33.61 -5.07 -20.24
C LYS A 712 -32.80 -4.93 -18.94
N ASN A 713 -31.47 -4.97 -19.04
CA ASN A 713 -30.54 -4.87 -17.91
C ASN A 713 -30.68 -3.55 -17.15
N ILE A 714 -30.64 -2.43 -17.87
CA ILE A 714 -30.80 -1.08 -17.30
C ILE A 714 -32.14 -1.00 -16.55
N LYS A 715 -33.25 -1.46 -17.13
CA LYS A 715 -34.58 -1.40 -16.47
C LYS A 715 -34.58 -2.16 -15.14
N ILE A 716 -34.06 -3.39 -15.13
CA ILE A 716 -34.06 -4.27 -13.96
C ILE A 716 -33.18 -3.71 -12.84
N TYR A 717 -31.92 -3.38 -13.13
CA TYR A 717 -31.00 -2.89 -12.11
C TYR A 717 -31.32 -1.46 -11.66
N THR A 718 -31.92 -0.62 -12.52
CA THR A 718 -32.47 0.69 -12.13
C THR A 718 -33.62 0.53 -11.14
N ALA A 719 -34.52 -0.43 -11.33
CA ALA A 719 -35.61 -0.69 -10.40
C ALA A 719 -35.07 -1.15 -9.02
N LEU A 720 -34.10 -2.07 -9.01
CA LEU A 720 -33.45 -2.52 -7.77
C LEU A 720 -32.70 -1.39 -7.04
N ALA A 721 -32.00 -0.52 -7.77
CA ALA A 721 -31.32 0.62 -7.17
C ALA A 721 -32.32 1.65 -6.64
N LYS A 722 -33.29 2.08 -7.46
CA LYS A 722 -34.27 3.13 -7.14
C LYS A 722 -35.28 2.75 -6.06
N LEU A 723 -35.73 1.50 -6.01
CA LEU A 723 -36.77 1.06 -5.06
C LEU A 723 -36.18 0.39 -3.80
N HIS A 724 -35.05 -0.31 -3.93
CA HIS A 724 -34.52 -1.20 -2.88
C HIS A 724 -33.09 -0.84 -2.43
N GLY A 725 -32.60 0.35 -2.78
CA GLY A 725 -31.31 0.89 -2.34
C GLY A 725 -30.08 0.10 -2.80
N LYS A 726 -30.24 -0.80 -3.79
CA LYS A 726 -29.16 -1.69 -4.25
C LYS A 726 -28.11 -0.93 -5.07
N LYS A 727 -26.90 -1.51 -5.14
CA LYS A 727 -25.69 -0.90 -5.69
C LYS A 727 -25.08 -1.85 -6.71
N TYR A 728 -25.15 -1.49 -7.99
CA TYR A 728 -24.76 -2.36 -9.10
C TYR A 728 -23.87 -1.65 -10.12
N LYS A 729 -23.01 -2.43 -10.78
CA LYS A 729 -22.26 -2.04 -11.99
C LYS A 729 -22.66 -2.95 -13.14
N LEU A 730 -23.04 -2.40 -14.30
CA LEU A 730 -23.29 -3.22 -15.49
C LEU A 730 -21.95 -3.68 -16.10
N LEU A 731 -21.88 -4.92 -16.58
CA LEU A 731 -20.65 -5.44 -17.18
C LEU A 731 -20.66 -5.21 -18.70
N PRO A 732 -19.65 -4.55 -19.29
CA PRO A 732 -19.59 -4.34 -20.74
C PRO A 732 -19.46 -5.67 -21.49
N VAL A 733 -20.08 -5.75 -22.66
CA VAL A 733 -19.77 -6.81 -23.63
C VAL A 733 -18.50 -6.39 -24.38
N LEU A 734 -17.40 -7.04 -24.01
CA LEU A 734 -16.15 -7.01 -24.76
C LEU A 734 -16.24 -8.07 -25.87
N ASN A 735 -15.62 -7.81 -27.04
CA ASN A 735 -15.77 -8.61 -28.27
C ASN A 735 -15.04 -9.98 -28.22
N GLU A 736 -15.38 -10.79 -27.22
CA GLU A 736 -14.89 -12.15 -27.00
C GLU A 736 -15.90 -13.14 -27.60
N LYS A 737 -15.64 -13.65 -28.82
CA LYS A 737 -16.49 -14.70 -29.41
C LYS A 737 -16.51 -15.92 -28.48
N ASN A 738 -17.71 -16.40 -28.17
CA ASN A 738 -18.04 -17.60 -27.38
C ASN A 738 -17.92 -17.57 -25.84
N ILE A 739 -17.61 -16.43 -25.19
CA ILE A 739 -17.65 -16.34 -23.71
C ILE A 739 -18.92 -15.61 -23.25
N SER A 740 -19.89 -16.35 -22.71
CA SER A 740 -21.08 -15.77 -22.08
C SER A 740 -20.75 -15.34 -20.65
N SER A 741 -20.85 -14.04 -20.36
CA SER A 741 -20.61 -13.46 -19.03
C SER A 741 -21.90 -12.99 -18.35
N PRO A 742 -21.93 -12.88 -17.01
CA PRO A 742 -23.04 -12.27 -16.29
C PRO A 742 -23.31 -10.80 -16.69
N ASP A 743 -24.55 -10.36 -16.56
CA ASP A 743 -25.04 -9.01 -16.90
C ASP A 743 -24.44 -7.87 -16.03
N ALA A 744 -24.20 -8.12 -14.74
CA ALA A 744 -23.80 -7.09 -13.76
C ALA A 744 -22.94 -7.62 -12.60
N TYR A 745 -22.47 -6.69 -11.77
CA TYR A 745 -21.77 -6.93 -10.51
C TYR A 745 -22.45 -6.19 -9.36
N SER A 746 -22.70 -6.89 -8.26
CA SER A 746 -23.34 -6.41 -7.04
C SER A 746 -22.27 -5.91 -6.08
N ASP A 747 -22.14 -4.59 -5.91
CA ASP A 747 -21.07 -3.99 -5.11
C ASP A 747 -21.24 -4.27 -3.60
N LEU A 748 -22.49 -4.49 -3.17
CA LEU A 748 -22.83 -4.86 -1.80
C LEU A 748 -22.47 -6.33 -1.49
N LEU A 749 -22.82 -7.26 -2.39
CA LEU A 749 -22.59 -8.69 -2.18
C LEU A 749 -21.21 -9.16 -2.63
N ARG A 750 -20.50 -8.37 -3.46
CA ARG A 750 -19.25 -8.74 -4.14
C ARG A 750 -19.39 -10.00 -5.00
N LEU A 751 -20.54 -10.12 -5.66
CA LEU A 751 -20.94 -11.23 -6.53
C LEU A 751 -21.33 -10.70 -7.92
N THR A 752 -21.14 -11.50 -8.96
CA THR A 752 -21.78 -11.26 -10.25
C THR A 752 -23.26 -11.59 -10.19
N SER A 753 -24.04 -10.84 -10.95
CA SER A 753 -25.50 -10.89 -10.99
C SER A 753 -25.97 -11.04 -12.43
N GLU A 754 -26.85 -12.01 -12.67
CA GLU A 754 -27.47 -12.24 -13.98
C GLU A 754 -28.95 -11.82 -13.96
N ALA A 755 -29.40 -11.10 -15.00
CA ALA A 755 -30.75 -10.58 -15.09
C ALA A 755 -31.57 -11.25 -16.21
N LYS A 756 -32.66 -11.91 -15.83
CA LYS A 756 -33.60 -12.55 -16.76
C LYS A 756 -35.00 -11.98 -16.64
N ALA A 757 -35.62 -11.74 -17.79
CA ALA A 757 -37.02 -11.39 -17.93
C ALA A 757 -37.67 -12.47 -18.82
N PRO A 758 -38.19 -13.56 -18.24
CA PRO A 758 -38.76 -14.66 -19.01
C PRO A 758 -40.15 -14.29 -19.57
N GLU A 759 -40.29 -14.42 -20.89
CA GLU A 759 -41.53 -14.10 -21.62
C GLU A 759 -42.56 -15.25 -21.61
N THR A 760 -42.13 -16.48 -21.31
CA THR A 760 -43.00 -17.67 -21.37
C THR A 760 -44.14 -17.60 -20.34
N LEU A 761 -45.34 -18.04 -20.74
CA LEU A 761 -46.51 -18.12 -19.85
C LEU A 761 -46.37 -19.24 -18.80
N ASN A 762 -45.49 -20.23 -19.00
CA ASN A 762 -45.29 -21.32 -18.05
C ASN A 762 -44.30 -20.92 -16.95
N GLY A 763 -44.81 -20.56 -15.76
CA GLY A 763 -44.00 -20.08 -14.64
C GLY A 763 -42.93 -21.05 -14.14
N LYS A 764 -43.18 -22.36 -14.19
CA LYS A 764 -42.18 -23.37 -13.83
C LYS A 764 -41.00 -23.34 -14.80
N ASN A 765 -41.29 -23.34 -16.10
CA ASN A 765 -40.27 -23.28 -17.16
C ASN A 765 -39.52 -21.95 -17.15
N ALA A 766 -40.21 -20.83 -16.89
CA ALA A 766 -39.62 -19.50 -16.73
C ALA A 766 -38.47 -19.54 -15.71
N ILE A 767 -38.74 -20.01 -14.49
CA ILE A 767 -37.73 -20.14 -13.43
C ILE A 767 -36.63 -21.13 -13.81
N GLN A 768 -36.98 -22.33 -14.30
CA GLN A 768 -35.97 -23.36 -14.63
C GLN A 768 -34.99 -22.89 -15.72
N ASN A 769 -35.47 -22.16 -16.73
CA ASN A 769 -34.63 -21.66 -17.81
C ASN A 769 -33.75 -20.49 -17.34
N SER A 770 -34.27 -19.59 -16.50
CA SER A 770 -33.46 -18.53 -15.87
C SER A 770 -32.33 -19.10 -15.00
N VAL A 771 -32.61 -20.12 -14.17
CA VAL A 771 -31.60 -20.78 -13.33
C VAL A 771 -30.55 -21.50 -14.18
N LYS A 772 -30.96 -22.21 -15.26
CA LYS A 772 -30.01 -22.83 -16.20
C LYS A 772 -29.09 -21.82 -16.87
N ALA A 773 -29.61 -20.66 -17.28
CA ALA A 773 -28.82 -19.61 -17.94
C ALA A 773 -27.76 -19.03 -17.00
N ALA A 774 -28.17 -18.58 -15.80
CA ALA A 774 -27.24 -18.04 -14.80
C ALA A 774 -26.19 -19.08 -14.35
N SER A 775 -26.58 -20.36 -14.24
CA SER A 775 -25.65 -21.45 -13.92
C SER A 775 -24.62 -21.71 -15.02
N ARG A 776 -24.91 -21.43 -16.30
CA ARG A 776 -23.93 -21.56 -17.41
C ARG A 776 -22.86 -20.47 -17.38
N GLN A 777 -23.21 -19.28 -16.89
CA GLN A 777 -22.30 -18.13 -16.74
C GLN A 777 -21.65 -18.07 -15.34
N ALA A 778 -21.89 -19.09 -14.51
CA ALA A 778 -21.43 -19.16 -13.11
C ALA A 778 -21.84 -17.97 -12.21
N ALA A 779 -22.93 -17.26 -12.53
CA ALA A 779 -23.40 -16.11 -11.75
C ALA A 779 -23.91 -16.53 -10.34
N PRO A 780 -23.41 -15.94 -9.24
CA PRO A 780 -23.89 -16.28 -7.90
C PRO A 780 -25.17 -15.58 -7.45
N GLU A 781 -25.54 -14.44 -8.04
CA GLU A 781 -26.83 -13.78 -7.86
C GLU A 781 -27.66 -13.90 -9.14
N LEU A 782 -28.94 -14.27 -9.03
CA LEU A 782 -29.88 -14.34 -10.14
C LEU A 782 -31.08 -13.43 -9.87
N VAL A 783 -31.24 -12.39 -10.69
CA VAL A 783 -32.40 -11.50 -10.68
C VAL A 783 -33.37 -11.93 -11.77
N ILE A 784 -34.60 -12.29 -11.40
CA ILE A 784 -35.68 -12.64 -12.33
C ILE A 784 -36.76 -11.57 -12.25
N TYR A 785 -36.91 -10.79 -13.31
CA TYR A 785 -38.00 -9.83 -13.48
C TYR A 785 -39.21 -10.55 -14.09
N LEU A 786 -40.25 -10.75 -13.30
CA LEU A 786 -41.45 -11.47 -13.70
C LEU A 786 -42.35 -10.53 -14.53
N GLN A 787 -42.32 -10.69 -15.85
CA GLN A 787 -43.17 -9.94 -16.78
C GLN A 787 -44.63 -10.39 -16.73
N ASN A 788 -44.85 -11.68 -16.49
CA ASN A 788 -46.17 -12.30 -16.33
C ASN A 788 -46.45 -12.58 -14.85
N GLU A 789 -47.73 -12.59 -14.45
CA GLU A 789 -48.13 -13.10 -13.14
C GLU A 789 -48.06 -14.64 -13.13
N TYR A 790 -47.13 -15.20 -12.36
CA TYR A 790 -47.03 -16.64 -12.16
C TYR A 790 -47.57 -17.06 -10.80
N SER A 791 -48.21 -18.23 -10.74
CA SER A 791 -48.66 -18.79 -9.46
C SER A 791 -47.46 -19.04 -8.52
N TYR A 792 -47.67 -18.87 -7.22
CA TYR A 792 -46.66 -19.21 -6.22
C TYR A 792 -46.24 -20.69 -6.30
N VAL A 793 -47.18 -21.57 -6.68
CA VAL A 793 -46.95 -23.01 -6.87
C VAL A 793 -45.96 -23.25 -8.01
N ASP A 794 -46.12 -22.59 -9.15
CA ASP A 794 -45.23 -22.74 -10.30
C ASP A 794 -43.83 -22.20 -10.03
N ILE A 795 -43.73 -21.03 -9.40
CA ILE A 795 -42.45 -20.45 -8.97
C ILE A 795 -41.71 -21.42 -8.05
N MET A 796 -42.38 -21.93 -7.01
CA MET A 796 -41.77 -22.85 -6.06
C MET A 796 -41.44 -24.21 -6.69
N ASN A 797 -42.25 -24.72 -7.61
CA ASN A 797 -41.95 -25.95 -8.35
C ASN A 797 -40.73 -25.78 -9.27
N GLY A 798 -40.59 -24.62 -9.91
CA GLY A 798 -39.42 -24.27 -10.72
C GLY A 798 -38.14 -24.17 -9.89
N LEU A 799 -38.19 -23.46 -8.74
CA LEU A 799 -37.06 -23.36 -7.81
C LEU A 799 -36.65 -24.73 -7.26
N LYS A 800 -37.61 -25.51 -6.74
CA LYS A 800 -37.35 -26.86 -6.19
C LYS A 800 -36.73 -27.81 -7.22
N ALA A 801 -37.23 -27.80 -8.46
CA ALA A 801 -36.69 -28.64 -9.52
C ALA A 801 -35.28 -28.23 -9.98
N SER A 802 -34.92 -26.95 -9.81
CA SER A 802 -33.62 -26.41 -10.24
C SER A 802 -32.50 -26.62 -9.21
N PHE A 803 -32.83 -26.61 -7.92
CA PHE A 803 -31.87 -26.70 -6.81
C PHE A 803 -31.86 -28.05 -6.06
N ARG A 804 -32.43 -29.11 -6.67
CA ARG A 804 -32.39 -30.48 -6.12
C ARG A 804 -31.02 -31.12 -6.34
N GLY A 805 -30.45 -31.75 -5.30
CA GLY A 805 -29.10 -32.33 -5.34
C GLY A 805 -28.02 -31.25 -5.55
N ASP A 806 -26.92 -31.59 -6.21
CA ASP A 806 -25.80 -30.66 -6.50
C ASP A 806 -25.97 -29.87 -7.81
N ARG A 807 -27.21 -29.61 -8.24
CA ARG A 807 -27.49 -28.77 -9.42
C ARG A 807 -27.30 -27.28 -9.10
N ALA A 808 -26.90 -26.50 -10.10
CA ALA A 808 -26.79 -25.03 -10.03
C ALA A 808 -26.04 -24.51 -8.79
N MET A 809 -24.89 -25.12 -8.47
CA MET A 809 -24.08 -24.83 -7.28
C MET A 809 -23.43 -23.44 -7.28
N SER A 810 -23.33 -22.77 -8.43
CA SER A 810 -22.80 -21.40 -8.51
C SER A 810 -23.72 -20.37 -7.85
N ILE A 811 -25.04 -20.56 -7.94
CA ILE A 811 -26.05 -19.59 -7.50
C ILE A 811 -26.24 -19.70 -5.97
N LYS A 812 -25.95 -18.59 -5.28
CA LYS A 812 -26.15 -18.40 -3.84
C LYS A 812 -27.49 -17.71 -3.54
N GLU A 813 -27.91 -16.77 -4.37
CA GLU A 813 -29.11 -15.95 -4.13
C GLU A 813 -30.00 -15.86 -5.38
N VAL A 814 -31.32 -15.96 -5.19
CA VAL A 814 -32.33 -15.66 -6.23
C VAL A 814 -33.23 -14.52 -5.75
N ILE A 815 -33.35 -13.48 -6.58
CA ILE A 815 -34.21 -12.32 -6.37
C ILE A 815 -35.32 -12.35 -7.43
N LEU A 816 -36.57 -12.44 -7.00
CA LEU A 816 -37.73 -12.23 -7.86
C LEU A 816 -38.18 -10.77 -7.74
N VAL A 817 -38.31 -10.08 -8.87
CA VAL A 817 -38.87 -8.74 -9.00
C VAL A 817 -40.21 -8.86 -9.71
N TYR A 818 -41.29 -8.47 -9.03
CA TYR A 818 -42.64 -8.49 -9.59
C TYR A 818 -42.91 -7.20 -10.39
N ALA A 819 -43.87 -7.26 -11.33
CA ALA A 819 -44.22 -6.11 -12.17
C ALA A 819 -44.71 -4.88 -11.38
N ASP A 820 -45.26 -5.10 -10.18
CA ASP A 820 -45.68 -4.05 -9.22
C ASP A 820 -44.52 -3.47 -8.37
N GLY A 821 -43.28 -3.90 -8.60
CA GLY A 821 -42.10 -3.45 -7.87
C GLY A 821 -41.82 -4.17 -6.54
N ARG A 822 -42.69 -5.09 -6.10
CA ARG A 822 -42.39 -5.97 -4.97
C ARG A 822 -41.18 -6.85 -5.29
N LEU A 823 -40.44 -7.20 -4.24
CA LEU A 823 -39.25 -8.03 -4.32
C LEU A 823 -39.36 -9.20 -3.35
N LYS A 824 -39.00 -10.42 -3.81
CA LYS A 824 -38.90 -11.60 -2.95
C LYS A 824 -37.54 -12.28 -3.14
N ARG A 825 -36.79 -12.38 -2.04
CA ARG A 825 -35.44 -12.93 -1.97
C ARG A 825 -35.48 -14.38 -1.47
N TYR A 826 -34.68 -15.25 -2.08
CA TYR A 826 -34.47 -16.63 -1.66
C TYR A 826 -32.96 -16.91 -1.52
N ASP A 827 -32.52 -17.22 -0.31
CA ASP A 827 -31.22 -17.87 -0.08
C ASP A 827 -31.31 -19.33 -0.55
N VAL A 828 -30.44 -19.69 -1.49
CA VAL A 828 -30.41 -21.05 -2.06
C VAL A 828 -29.97 -22.08 -1.02
N SER A 829 -29.17 -21.70 -0.01
CA SER A 829 -28.75 -22.63 1.06
C SER A 829 -29.94 -23.07 1.91
N SER A 830 -30.81 -22.13 2.29
CA SER A 830 -32.05 -22.37 3.02
C SER A 830 -33.08 -23.10 2.15
N LEU A 831 -33.17 -22.75 0.86
CA LEU A 831 -34.05 -23.45 -0.08
C LEU A 831 -33.67 -24.93 -0.21
N ARG A 832 -32.38 -25.27 -0.34
CA ARG A 832 -31.88 -26.66 -0.37
C ARG A 832 -32.21 -27.43 0.91
N LYS A 833 -32.01 -26.82 2.09
CA LYS A 833 -32.39 -27.42 3.38
C LYS A 833 -33.90 -27.71 3.45
N ALA A 834 -34.74 -26.85 2.88
CA ALA A 834 -36.19 -27.06 2.82
C ALA A 834 -36.62 -28.09 1.77
N ILE A 835 -35.85 -28.28 0.69
CA ILE A 835 -36.06 -29.33 -0.32
C ILE A 835 -35.72 -30.71 0.25
N ASN A 836 -34.60 -30.82 0.97
CA ASN A 836 -34.08 -32.10 1.49
C ASN A 836 -34.67 -32.50 2.86
N LYS A 837 -35.61 -31.72 3.41
CA LYS A 837 -36.38 -32.04 4.64
C LYS A 837 -37.71 -32.78 4.34
N LYS A 838 -37.87 -33.27 3.11
CA LYS A 838 -38.96 -34.13 2.63
C LYS A 838 -38.36 -35.28 1.85
#